data_AF-A0A257ZL34-F1
#
_entry.id   AF-A0A257ZL34-F1
#
_cell.length_a   1.000
_cell.length_b   1.000
_cell.length_c   1.000
_cell.angle_alpha   90.00
_cell.angle_beta   90.00
_cell.angle_gamma   90.00
#
_symmetry.space_group_name_H-M   'P 1'
#
loop_
_entity.id
_entity.type
_entity.pdbx_description
1 polymer ?
#
loop_
_entity_poly.entity_id
_entity_poly.type
_entity_poly.pdbx_seq_one_letter_code
_entity_poly.pdbx_strand_id
1 'polypeptide(L)'
;FTLSAAAANAVRLSFGTATADVHTIGSPSLWTMALPVAGALAGSLVFDVGLDTGQLQACLGMGFVYGYGPAETAASLFFPMAQPQVPSRSPTQFPDFTFMANPARPYDGSTTRLSWTGNTPLPPFGFQSATLAATGSPVPTRAETVFATPAPATGTAFAGGFGLHKAPASTRFPGAPEASGPPAPVRSYLAPVGAWTLSLTMPPSAPGADTPLWLMPGLALSEFLAVADGETVVFACAQPAHAAGFSPSASPPARTTDGSLLADTFTTSGLTILPGGGANAGRGYYSQPTAAPFFAPLPGEPTLMALAVRAGKLDAPAPFPFVPYGGIGAALPAGGGACNPGVPAATFLGFESQVLGTARHQALASAAEGPALLPLFSSSGPPSPLQATTPVGLLIDLHDDGTFRKLTLARAPDAALASPLGLAELSIAGAGSGTPPFPADLSLALTQNDLMLVVSRADSTWDFRNRILVDGFEFRFDLSGDGAILVFKSNTTASLADLAARPSLWTQPDHFNADAQAVSAALTAAIAEARADVTHAADSPFHAFVAMADDPAWTGVIAFNAAIDGSNMPADLQMLLGGINGSLHAHHFGIEANQLAPLGGSRTGLRIDQSSLFGVIYYRDPGGAADSPPPDLQYRLELLSVVFSNSKVTQFNAKVGLVLNALFGRPLTLLSPVPSPPLEANTLVLKGQYQTQNGVGQVTFRTLAPYLYAFKPPSPGASQVLSEIHMAGASLVPTGTTSDGSGARKVKARFQIGGELWFSASPFPVPDPIDLFSYGAAGSGGTGLPFANMGIDLGPEPLWHHVRQLRARIRHDAGESRQALRPRRQPHRQAAARLGAVSHHSRQ
;
A
#
# COMPACT_ATOMS: atom_id res chain seq x y z
N PHE A 1 53.46 13.18 -44.01
CA PHE A 1 52.16 12.53 -44.21
C PHE A 1 52.13 11.91 -45.58
N THR A 2 52.01 10.60 -45.67
CA THR A 2 51.84 9.89 -46.94
C THR A 2 50.39 9.41 -46.96
N LEU A 3 49.54 10.09 -47.73
CA LEU A 3 48.15 9.65 -47.96
C LEU A 3 48.15 8.62 -49.08
N SER A 4 47.92 7.35 -48.73
CA SER A 4 47.69 6.27 -49.68
C SER A 4 46.20 5.95 -49.69
N ALA A 5 45.48 6.45 -50.69
CA ALA A 5 44.11 6.02 -50.97
C ALA A 5 44.15 4.75 -51.82
N ALA A 6 44.25 3.59 -51.18
CA ALA A 6 43.94 2.33 -51.84
C ALA A 6 42.40 2.19 -51.89
N ALA A 7 41.89 1.72 -53.02
CA ALA A 7 40.47 1.71 -53.38
C ALA A 7 39.50 1.34 -52.22
N ALA A 8 38.54 2.25 -52.00
CA ALA A 8 37.28 2.14 -51.26
C ALA A 8 37.36 1.63 -49.81
N ASN A 9 37.35 2.58 -48.84
CA ASN A 9 36.56 2.58 -47.58
C ASN A 9 37.24 3.29 -46.39
N ALA A 10 38.55 3.58 -46.42
CA ALA A 10 39.25 4.32 -45.35
C ALA A 10 40.51 5.05 -45.82
N VAL A 11 40.87 6.15 -45.14
CA VAL A 11 42.16 6.85 -45.27
C VAL A 11 43.12 6.36 -44.18
N ARG A 12 44.34 5.96 -44.52
CA ARG A 12 45.37 5.59 -43.54
C ARG A 12 46.36 6.74 -43.31
N LEU A 13 46.63 7.04 -42.04
CA LEU A 13 47.61 8.02 -41.57
C LEU A 13 48.71 7.28 -40.82
N SER A 14 49.96 7.43 -41.23
CA SER A 14 51.11 6.84 -40.55
C SER A 14 52.02 7.91 -39.94
N PHE A 15 52.39 7.74 -38.68
CA PHE A 15 53.23 8.64 -37.88
C PHE A 15 54.47 7.89 -37.41
N GLY A 16 55.65 8.49 -37.54
CA GLY A 16 56.87 8.00 -36.87
C GLY A 16 56.97 8.62 -35.48
N THR A 17 57.22 7.82 -34.45
CA THR A 17 57.40 8.31 -33.08
C THR A 17 58.88 8.35 -32.70
N ALA A 18 59.32 9.41 -32.03
CA ALA A 18 60.68 9.56 -31.50
C ALA A 18 60.75 9.39 -29.97
N THR A 19 59.61 9.17 -29.30
CA THR A 19 59.49 9.14 -27.83
C THR A 19 58.88 7.83 -27.34
N ALA A 20 59.36 7.36 -26.19
CA ALA A 20 59.18 6.01 -25.65
C ALA A 20 57.93 5.81 -24.77
N ASP A 21 57.08 6.83 -24.58
CA ASP A 21 56.00 6.81 -23.58
C ASP A 21 54.67 6.22 -24.09
N VAL A 22 54.61 5.77 -25.35
CA VAL A 22 53.42 5.17 -25.96
C VAL A 22 53.81 3.84 -26.61
N HIS A 23 53.31 2.73 -26.07
CA HIS A 23 53.59 1.40 -26.61
C HIS A 23 52.65 1.07 -27.78
N THR A 24 53.23 0.82 -28.95
CA THR A 24 52.53 0.30 -30.13
C THR A 24 52.50 -1.21 -30.15
N ILE A 25 51.37 -1.76 -30.60
CA ILE A 25 51.25 -3.18 -30.90
C ILE A 25 51.79 -3.38 -32.34
N GLY A 26 52.86 -4.17 -32.48
CA GLY A 26 53.24 -4.77 -33.77
C GLY A 26 54.27 -4.06 -34.66
N SER A 27 54.86 -2.92 -34.30
CA SER A 27 56.09 -2.40 -34.96
C SER A 27 56.74 -1.26 -34.17
N PRO A 28 58.08 -1.22 -34.05
CA PRO A 28 58.79 -0.23 -33.22
C PRO A 28 58.95 1.18 -33.83
N SER A 29 58.28 1.51 -34.94
CA SER A 29 58.56 2.80 -35.61
C SER A 29 57.43 3.46 -36.40
N LEU A 30 56.22 2.89 -36.45
CA LEU A 30 55.09 3.44 -37.22
C LEU A 30 53.74 3.29 -36.49
N TRP A 31 53.20 4.40 -35.98
CA TRP A 31 51.80 4.53 -35.54
C TRP A 31 50.89 4.61 -36.77
N THR A 32 49.94 3.70 -36.94
CA THR A 32 48.99 3.76 -38.07
C THR A 32 47.58 3.97 -37.57
N MET A 33 46.92 5.01 -38.09
CA MET A 33 45.51 5.32 -37.82
C MET A 33 44.70 5.17 -39.10
N ALA A 34 43.50 4.62 -38.99
CA ALA A 34 42.52 4.58 -40.07
C ALA A 34 41.41 5.61 -39.80
N LEU A 35 40.99 6.30 -40.85
CA LEU A 35 39.81 7.15 -40.88
C LEU A 35 38.84 6.57 -41.91
N PRO A 36 37.89 5.71 -41.50
CA PRO A 36 36.88 5.19 -42.39
C PRO A 36 36.05 6.32 -42.98
N VAL A 37 35.80 6.26 -44.28
CA VAL A 37 35.00 7.27 -45.01
C VAL A 37 33.63 6.73 -45.44
N ALA A 38 33.38 5.44 -45.21
CA ALA A 38 32.12 4.75 -45.46
C ALA A 38 31.90 3.64 -44.41
N GLY A 39 30.66 3.14 -44.30
CA GLY A 39 30.27 2.11 -43.34
C GLY A 39 29.99 2.64 -41.93
N ALA A 40 29.76 1.72 -40.98
CA ALA A 40 29.30 2.05 -39.62
C ALA A 40 30.29 2.92 -38.82
N LEU A 41 31.59 2.89 -39.16
CA LEU A 41 32.64 3.67 -38.49
C LEU A 41 33.03 4.94 -39.26
N ALA A 42 32.27 5.34 -40.29
CA ALA A 42 32.57 6.54 -41.07
C ALA A 42 32.75 7.78 -40.18
N GLY A 43 33.84 8.51 -40.38
CA GLY A 43 34.20 9.69 -39.59
C GLY A 43 34.88 9.39 -38.24
N SER A 44 35.16 8.12 -37.93
CA SER A 44 35.84 7.72 -36.69
C SER A 44 37.34 7.58 -36.91
N LEU A 45 38.16 8.00 -35.95
CA LEU A 45 39.60 7.66 -35.92
C LEU A 45 39.75 6.29 -35.27
N VAL A 46 40.41 5.35 -35.96
CA VAL A 46 40.57 3.96 -35.51
C VAL A 46 42.05 3.60 -35.45
N PHE A 47 42.55 3.16 -34.29
CA PHE A 47 43.92 2.68 -34.12
C PHE A 47 44.06 1.79 -32.88
N ASP A 48 45.09 0.96 -32.85
CA ASP A 48 45.37 0.08 -31.71
C ASP A 48 46.41 0.71 -30.76
N VAL A 49 46.18 0.57 -29.46
CA VAL A 49 46.99 1.19 -28.40
C VAL A 49 47.01 0.32 -27.14
N GLY A 50 48.19 0.19 -26.52
CA GLY A 50 48.33 -0.37 -25.17
C GLY A 50 48.16 0.73 -24.11
N LEU A 51 47.23 0.58 -23.17
CA LEU A 51 46.93 1.60 -22.15
C LEU A 51 47.06 1.08 -20.71
N ASP A 52 47.66 1.87 -19.82
CA ASP A 52 47.66 1.58 -18.38
C ASP A 52 46.25 1.78 -17.79
N THR A 53 45.64 0.70 -17.32
CA THR A 53 44.31 0.74 -16.68
C THR A 53 44.29 1.57 -15.40
N GLY A 54 45.41 1.64 -14.66
CA GLY A 54 45.52 2.50 -13.48
C GLY A 54 45.48 3.99 -13.84
N GLN A 55 46.16 4.40 -14.92
CA GLN A 55 46.07 5.76 -15.47
C GLN A 55 44.66 6.07 -15.99
N LEU A 56 44.04 5.14 -16.73
CA LEU A 56 42.68 5.34 -17.24
C LEU A 56 41.68 5.56 -16.11
N GLN A 57 41.76 4.75 -15.05
CA GLN A 57 40.91 4.90 -13.88
C GLN A 57 41.16 6.22 -13.15
N ALA A 58 42.42 6.66 -13.04
CA ALA A 58 42.76 7.93 -12.39
C ALA A 58 42.28 9.15 -13.19
N CYS A 59 42.45 9.15 -14.51
CA CYS A 59 42.14 10.32 -15.34
C CYS A 59 40.65 10.41 -15.73
N LEU A 60 40.08 9.28 -16.16
CA LEU A 60 38.75 9.23 -16.76
C LEU A 60 37.74 8.46 -15.91
N GLY A 61 38.14 7.81 -14.82
CA GLY A 61 37.25 6.92 -14.08
C GLY A 61 36.89 5.68 -14.89
N MET A 62 36.58 4.57 -14.21
CA MET A 62 36.13 3.33 -14.85
C MET A 62 35.06 2.68 -13.98
N GLY A 63 33.79 2.77 -14.39
CA GLY A 63 32.68 2.25 -13.61
C GLY A 63 31.32 2.80 -14.04
N PHE A 64 30.42 2.94 -13.08
CA PHE A 64 29.08 3.49 -13.29
C PHE A 64 28.92 4.75 -12.45
N VAL A 65 28.39 5.82 -13.04
CA VAL A 65 28.12 7.07 -12.33
C VAL A 65 26.65 7.39 -12.43
N TYR A 66 26.04 7.66 -11.28
CA TYR A 66 24.67 8.16 -11.19
C TYR A 66 24.67 9.56 -10.56
N GLY A 67 24.05 10.52 -11.23
CA GLY A 67 23.90 11.89 -10.74
C GLY A 67 22.56 12.09 -10.03
N TYR A 68 22.51 12.95 -9.01
CA TYR A 68 21.28 13.29 -8.32
C TYR A 68 21.19 14.77 -7.92
N GLY A 69 19.96 15.26 -7.73
CA GLY A 69 19.65 16.66 -7.51
C GLY A 69 19.60 17.49 -8.82
N PRO A 70 19.42 18.82 -8.74
CA PRO A 70 19.34 19.69 -9.91
C PRO A 70 20.60 19.57 -10.79
N ALA A 71 20.43 19.54 -12.12
CA ALA A 71 21.53 19.26 -13.05
C ALA A 71 22.76 20.18 -12.87
N GLU A 72 22.52 21.46 -12.57
CA GLU A 72 23.56 22.49 -12.40
C GLU A 72 24.43 22.28 -11.16
N THR A 73 23.87 21.63 -10.13
CA THR A 73 24.51 21.40 -8.82
C THR A 73 24.54 19.93 -8.44
N ALA A 74 24.37 19.05 -9.44
CA ALA A 74 24.13 17.64 -9.19
C ALA A 74 25.33 17.00 -8.47
N ALA A 75 25.05 16.24 -7.42
CA ALA A 75 26.03 15.35 -6.80
C ALA A 75 26.07 14.01 -7.55
N SER A 76 27.05 13.17 -7.24
CA SER A 76 27.27 11.90 -7.95
C SER A 76 27.56 10.75 -6.99
N LEU A 77 27.15 9.55 -7.40
CA LEU A 77 27.54 8.26 -6.83
C LEU A 77 28.34 7.51 -7.86
N PHE A 78 29.57 7.12 -7.51
CA PHE A 78 30.45 6.35 -8.38
C PHE A 78 30.58 4.91 -7.90
N PHE A 79 30.29 3.97 -8.78
CA PHE A 79 30.39 2.53 -8.55
C PHE A 79 31.54 1.98 -9.42
N PRO A 80 32.73 1.76 -8.84
CA PRO A 80 33.88 1.31 -9.61
C PRO A 80 33.65 -0.12 -10.13
N MET A 81 34.06 -0.38 -11.38
CA MET A 81 33.97 -1.73 -11.97
C MET A 81 35.14 -2.65 -11.55
N ALA A 82 36.24 -2.06 -11.07
CA ALA A 82 37.40 -2.77 -10.55
C ALA A 82 38.04 -2.01 -9.38
N GLN A 83 38.73 -2.77 -8.53
CA GLN A 83 39.55 -2.23 -7.46
C GLN A 83 40.57 -1.22 -8.02
N PRO A 84 40.70 -0.03 -7.43
CA PRO A 84 41.64 0.97 -7.91
C PRO A 84 43.07 0.45 -7.97
N GLN A 85 43.70 0.57 -9.15
CA GLN A 85 45.07 0.12 -9.37
C GLN A 85 46.05 1.29 -9.27
N VAL A 86 47.27 1.03 -8.77
CA VAL A 86 48.37 1.99 -8.87
C VAL A 86 48.80 2.07 -10.34
N PRO A 87 48.91 3.27 -10.95
CA PRO A 87 49.50 3.41 -12.27
C PRO A 87 50.86 2.71 -12.37
N SER A 88 51.01 1.80 -13.33
CA SER A 88 52.25 1.06 -13.54
C SER A 88 53.26 1.92 -14.29
N ARG A 89 54.51 1.92 -13.84
CA ARG A 89 55.64 2.55 -14.57
C ARG A 89 56.32 1.59 -15.55
N SER A 90 55.88 0.34 -15.65
CA SER A 90 56.47 -0.67 -16.54
C SER A 90 55.58 -0.87 -17.78
N PRO A 91 56.06 -0.52 -18.99
CA PRO A 91 55.24 -0.53 -20.20
C PRO A 91 55.06 -1.92 -20.86
N THR A 92 55.58 -3.00 -20.27
CA THR A 92 55.59 -4.35 -20.87
C THR A 92 54.32 -5.18 -20.64
N GLN A 93 53.28 -4.62 -20.00
CA GLN A 93 52.07 -5.36 -19.58
C GLN A 93 50.75 -4.59 -19.80
N PHE A 94 50.72 -3.58 -20.68
CA PHE A 94 49.48 -2.84 -20.91
C PHE A 94 48.48 -3.64 -21.75
N PRO A 95 47.18 -3.66 -21.37
CA PRO A 95 46.14 -4.25 -22.20
C PRO A 95 45.96 -3.51 -23.52
N ASP A 96 45.68 -4.28 -24.56
CA ASP A 96 45.58 -3.83 -25.94
C ASP A 96 44.13 -3.49 -26.30
N PHE A 97 43.92 -2.24 -26.71
CA PHE A 97 42.62 -1.74 -27.15
C PHE A 97 42.68 -1.21 -28.58
N THR A 98 41.63 -1.49 -29.36
CA THR A 98 41.30 -0.69 -30.54
C THR A 98 40.52 0.53 -30.08
N PHE A 99 41.13 1.71 -30.18
CA PHE A 99 40.44 2.98 -29.97
C PHE A 99 39.69 3.38 -31.24
N MET A 100 38.41 3.67 -31.08
CA MET A 100 37.54 4.25 -32.08
C MET A 100 37.04 5.57 -31.52
N ALA A 101 37.20 6.68 -32.26
CA ALA A 101 36.71 7.98 -31.82
C ALA A 101 36.06 8.74 -32.95
N ASN A 102 34.76 8.96 -32.84
CA ASN A 102 34.02 9.89 -33.68
C ASN A 102 33.82 11.21 -32.93
N PRO A 103 34.56 12.29 -33.28
CA PRO A 103 34.48 13.56 -32.56
C PRO A 103 33.09 14.20 -32.60
N ALA A 104 32.29 13.90 -33.64
CA ALA A 104 30.91 14.40 -33.76
C ALA A 104 29.92 13.59 -32.91
N ARG A 105 30.31 12.39 -32.46
CA ARG A 105 29.48 11.50 -31.65
C ARG A 105 30.28 10.91 -30.48
N PRO A 106 30.78 11.75 -29.56
CA PRO A 106 31.70 11.33 -28.51
C PRO A 106 31.07 10.35 -27.51
N TYR A 107 29.74 10.32 -27.36
CA TYR A 107 29.02 9.46 -26.41
C TYR A 107 28.27 8.30 -27.10
N ASP A 108 28.47 8.09 -28.40
CA ASP A 108 27.88 6.99 -29.15
C ASP A 108 28.85 5.81 -29.18
N GLY A 109 28.61 4.82 -28.31
CA GLY A 109 29.46 3.62 -28.19
C GLY A 109 29.63 2.84 -29.50
N SER A 110 28.73 2.99 -30.47
CA SER A 110 28.85 2.33 -31.78
C SER A 110 29.97 2.92 -32.66
N THR A 111 30.40 4.16 -32.39
CA THR A 111 31.42 4.89 -33.15
C THR A 111 32.56 5.47 -32.31
N THR A 112 32.37 5.58 -30.98
CA THR A 112 33.36 6.05 -30.02
C THR A 112 33.50 5.09 -28.85
N ARG A 113 34.59 4.31 -28.80
CA ARG A 113 34.89 3.33 -27.74
C ARG A 113 36.35 2.87 -27.74
N LEU A 114 36.79 2.34 -26.62
CA LEU A 114 37.93 1.45 -26.48
C LEU A 114 37.40 0.01 -26.57
N SER A 115 37.82 -0.76 -27.55
CA SER A 115 37.41 -2.16 -27.71
C SER A 115 38.59 -3.08 -27.44
N TRP A 116 38.41 -4.09 -26.60
CA TRP A 116 39.49 -5.03 -26.29
C TRP A 116 39.82 -5.91 -27.50
N THR A 117 41.11 -6.11 -27.77
CA THR A 117 41.58 -6.81 -28.97
C THR A 117 41.72 -8.32 -28.81
N GLY A 118 41.66 -8.84 -27.58
CA GLY A 118 41.81 -10.28 -27.30
C GLY A 118 43.25 -10.75 -27.04
N ASN A 119 44.25 -9.92 -27.35
CA ASN A 119 45.64 -10.37 -27.43
C ASN A 119 46.38 -10.37 -26.08
N THR A 120 45.95 -9.52 -25.16
CA THR A 120 46.52 -9.39 -23.80
C THR A 120 45.43 -9.62 -22.77
N PRO A 121 45.65 -10.47 -21.75
CA PRO A 121 44.67 -10.68 -20.69
C PRO A 121 44.40 -9.35 -19.97
N LEU A 122 43.14 -8.95 -19.92
CA LEU A 122 42.73 -7.93 -18.97
C LEU A 122 42.69 -8.56 -17.57
N PRO A 123 43.09 -7.82 -16.51
CA PRO A 123 42.75 -8.25 -15.16
C PRO A 123 41.22 -8.42 -15.11
N PRO A 124 40.71 -9.55 -14.59
CA PRO A 124 39.29 -9.79 -14.59
C PRO A 124 38.62 -8.70 -13.75
N PHE A 125 37.63 -8.02 -14.32
CA PHE A 125 36.90 -6.96 -13.61
C PHE A 125 35.97 -7.64 -12.63
N GLY A 126 36.44 -7.78 -11.39
CA GLY A 126 35.70 -8.42 -10.32
C GLY A 126 34.56 -7.54 -9.85
N PHE A 127 33.34 -7.97 -10.11
CA PHE A 127 32.20 -7.62 -9.26
C PHE A 127 32.38 -8.39 -7.94
N GLN A 128 33.37 -7.99 -7.13
CA GLN A 128 33.72 -8.68 -5.90
C GLN A 128 32.51 -8.75 -4.97
N SER A 129 32.05 -9.98 -4.69
CA SER A 129 31.24 -10.25 -3.51
C SER A 129 32.22 -10.27 -2.34
N ALA A 130 32.08 -9.32 -1.40
CA ALA A 130 32.68 -9.55 -0.10
C ALA A 130 31.97 -10.78 0.48
N THR A 131 32.73 -11.82 0.80
CA THR A 131 32.29 -12.80 1.79
C THR A 131 31.66 -12.05 2.96
N LEU A 132 30.39 -12.32 3.25
CA LEU A 132 29.82 -12.11 4.58
C LEU A 132 30.57 -13.03 5.54
N ALA A 133 31.81 -12.66 5.85
CA ALA A 133 32.64 -13.35 6.80
C ALA A 133 32.07 -13.06 8.19
N ALA A 134 31.65 -14.13 8.86
CA ALA A 134 31.34 -14.21 10.28
C ALA A 134 30.09 -13.44 10.76
N THR A 135 28.93 -14.10 10.72
CA THR A 135 27.94 -14.10 11.83
C THR A 135 26.84 -15.12 11.55
N GLY A 136 27.19 -16.42 11.44
CA GLY A 136 26.27 -17.56 11.70
C GLY A 136 24.91 -17.62 10.98
N SER A 137 24.64 -16.81 9.96
CA SER A 137 23.33 -16.73 9.30
C SER A 137 23.40 -17.36 7.90
N PRO A 138 22.46 -18.27 7.54
CA PRO A 138 22.51 -18.98 6.28
C PRO A 138 21.94 -18.10 5.16
N VAL A 139 22.76 -17.20 4.63
CA VAL A 139 22.51 -16.64 3.29
C VAL A 139 23.70 -17.02 2.41
N PRO A 140 23.58 -18.06 1.55
CA PRO A 140 24.67 -18.45 0.68
C PRO A 140 24.64 -17.61 -0.60
N THR A 141 25.54 -16.63 -0.72
CA THR A 141 26.07 -16.31 -2.05
C THR A 141 26.88 -17.52 -2.50
N ARG A 142 26.40 -18.28 -3.49
CA ARG A 142 27.04 -19.54 -3.92
C ARG A 142 28.32 -19.34 -4.75
N ALA A 143 28.55 -18.14 -5.29
CA ALA A 143 29.80 -17.75 -5.95
C ALA A 143 30.62 -16.82 -5.04
N GLU A 144 31.92 -17.05 -4.92
CA GLU A 144 32.83 -16.22 -4.11
C GLU A 144 33.13 -14.88 -4.80
N THR A 145 33.22 -14.87 -6.13
CA THR A 145 33.42 -13.64 -6.91
C THR A 145 32.89 -13.82 -8.33
N VAL A 146 32.19 -12.80 -8.83
CA VAL A 146 31.79 -12.71 -10.23
C VAL A 146 32.77 -11.83 -10.98
N PHE A 147 33.30 -12.33 -12.09
CA PHE A 147 34.16 -11.59 -12.98
C PHE A 147 33.46 -11.37 -14.31
N ALA A 148 33.57 -10.15 -14.84
CA ALA A 148 33.26 -9.88 -16.23
C ALA A 148 34.55 -9.72 -17.02
N THR A 149 34.66 -10.46 -18.12
CA THR A 149 35.76 -10.34 -19.08
C THR A 149 35.20 -9.88 -20.43
N PRO A 150 35.82 -8.92 -21.13
CA PRO A 150 35.38 -8.54 -22.46
C PRO A 150 35.31 -9.75 -23.38
N ALA A 151 34.25 -9.82 -24.18
CA ALA A 151 34.03 -10.88 -25.14
C ALA A 151 34.13 -10.33 -26.57
N PRO A 152 34.42 -11.18 -27.57
CA PRO A 152 34.28 -10.82 -28.97
C PRO A 152 32.86 -10.32 -29.30
N ALA A 153 32.74 -9.61 -30.43
CA ALA A 153 31.45 -9.16 -30.93
C ALA A 153 30.48 -10.34 -31.08
N THR A 154 29.25 -10.19 -30.60
CA THR A 154 28.24 -11.25 -30.55
C THR A 154 26.90 -10.71 -31.02
N GLY A 155 26.31 -11.32 -32.05
CA GLY A 155 25.06 -10.82 -32.65
C GLY A 155 25.22 -9.39 -33.16
N THR A 156 24.40 -8.46 -32.64
CA THR A 156 24.47 -7.03 -32.95
C THR A 156 25.38 -6.23 -32.01
N ALA A 157 25.87 -6.84 -30.93
CA ALA A 157 26.75 -6.18 -29.98
C ALA A 157 28.21 -6.22 -30.45
N PHE A 158 28.89 -5.08 -30.37
CA PHE A 158 30.33 -4.98 -30.63
C PHE A 158 31.15 -5.60 -29.49
N ALA A 159 32.43 -5.87 -29.75
CA ALA A 159 33.34 -6.47 -28.77
C ALA A 159 33.48 -5.61 -27.52
N GLY A 160 33.58 -6.27 -26.36
CA GLY A 160 33.61 -5.63 -25.05
C GLY A 160 34.74 -4.61 -24.89
N GLY A 161 34.48 -3.59 -24.08
CA GLY A 161 35.46 -2.57 -23.71
C GLY A 161 34.80 -1.40 -23.00
N PHE A 162 35.23 -0.17 -23.27
CA PHE A 162 34.81 1.04 -22.55
C PHE A 162 34.36 2.16 -23.49
N GLY A 163 33.24 2.80 -23.18
CA GLY A 163 32.68 3.94 -23.90
C GLY A 163 32.80 5.22 -23.07
N LEU A 164 32.67 6.38 -23.71
CA LEU A 164 32.58 7.67 -23.01
C LEU A 164 31.14 7.97 -22.62
N HIS A 165 30.96 8.42 -21.38
CA HIS A 165 29.65 8.76 -20.81
C HIS A 165 29.68 10.12 -20.09
N LYS A 166 28.50 10.70 -19.85
CA LYS A 166 28.31 12.00 -19.22
C LYS A 166 28.11 11.84 -17.72
N ALA A 167 28.86 12.57 -16.91
CA ALA A 167 28.73 12.63 -15.45
C ALA A 167 28.60 14.09 -14.96
N PRO A 168 28.06 14.32 -13.75
CA PRO A 168 28.10 15.63 -13.11
C PRO A 168 29.52 16.20 -13.03
N ALA A 169 29.67 17.52 -13.16
CA ALA A 169 30.95 18.21 -12.97
C ALA A 169 31.58 17.97 -11.59
N SER A 170 30.74 17.74 -10.58
CA SER A 170 31.13 17.42 -9.21
C SER A 170 31.81 16.06 -9.08
N THR A 171 31.66 15.17 -10.06
CA THR A 171 32.19 13.80 -10.01
C THR A 171 33.70 13.82 -9.86
N ARG A 172 34.17 13.25 -8.75
CA ARG A 172 35.59 13.06 -8.46
C ARG A 172 35.94 11.62 -8.80
N PHE A 173 36.99 11.45 -9.61
CA PHE A 173 37.53 10.11 -9.87
C PHE A 173 38.74 9.88 -9.00
N PRO A 174 38.94 8.63 -8.57
CA PRO A 174 39.98 8.34 -7.61
C PRO A 174 41.37 8.57 -8.24
N GLY A 175 42.18 9.47 -7.67
CA GLY A 175 43.53 9.80 -8.20
C GLY A 175 43.56 10.86 -9.31
N ALA A 176 42.42 11.44 -9.69
CA ALA A 176 42.39 12.57 -10.62
C ALA A 176 42.98 13.83 -9.96
N PRO A 177 43.90 14.57 -10.61
CA PRO A 177 44.31 15.89 -10.13
C PRO A 177 43.08 16.82 -10.06
N GLU A 178 43.07 17.74 -9.08
CA GLU A 178 42.03 18.78 -9.03
C GLU A 178 42.04 19.55 -10.35
N ALA A 179 40.89 19.61 -11.02
CA ALA A 179 40.76 20.31 -12.28
C ALA A 179 41.03 21.81 -12.08
N SER A 180 42.09 22.33 -12.70
CA SER A 180 42.38 23.76 -12.73
C SER A 180 41.56 24.42 -13.86
N GLY A 181 40.39 24.96 -13.54
CA GLY A 181 39.55 25.70 -14.50
C GLY A 181 38.10 25.84 -14.02
N PRO A 182 37.29 26.73 -14.64
CA PRO A 182 35.86 26.78 -14.36
C PRO A 182 35.23 25.41 -14.69
N PRO A 183 34.42 24.81 -13.80
CA PRO A 183 33.84 23.50 -14.05
C PRO A 183 32.91 23.57 -15.26
N ALA A 184 33.23 22.82 -16.32
CA ALA A 184 32.25 22.51 -17.35
C ALA A 184 31.07 21.78 -16.68
N PRO A 185 29.81 22.01 -17.08
CA PRO A 185 28.64 21.44 -16.40
C PRO A 185 28.60 19.91 -16.45
N VAL A 186 29.31 19.30 -17.40
CA VAL A 186 29.39 17.85 -17.60
C VAL A 186 30.87 17.43 -17.70
N ARG A 187 31.22 16.32 -17.05
CA ARG A 187 32.51 15.64 -17.17
C ARG A 187 32.33 14.32 -17.91
N SER A 188 33.30 13.96 -18.75
CA SER A 188 33.32 12.65 -19.42
C SER A 188 34.02 11.59 -18.58
N TYR A 189 33.54 10.35 -18.64
CA TYR A 189 34.15 9.21 -17.95
C TYR A 189 34.00 7.90 -18.73
N LEU A 190 34.74 6.85 -18.33
CA LEU A 190 34.62 5.53 -18.96
C LEU A 190 33.65 4.61 -18.20
N ALA A 191 32.73 4.00 -18.95
CA ALA A 191 31.85 2.93 -18.47
C ALA A 191 31.90 1.72 -19.43
N PRO A 192 31.62 0.49 -18.97
CA PRO A 192 31.73 -0.70 -19.81
C PRO A 192 30.72 -0.66 -20.97
N VAL A 193 31.09 -1.16 -22.14
CA VAL A 193 30.22 -1.26 -23.32
C VAL A 193 30.49 -2.55 -24.07
N GLY A 194 29.54 -2.99 -24.90
CA GLY A 194 29.70 -4.15 -25.78
C GLY A 194 29.49 -5.49 -25.07
N ALA A 195 29.92 -6.58 -25.70
CA ALA A 195 29.75 -7.94 -25.20
C ALA A 195 30.81 -8.32 -24.16
N TRP A 196 30.39 -8.97 -23.07
CA TRP A 196 31.21 -9.44 -21.97
C TRP A 196 30.76 -10.85 -21.57
N THR A 197 31.70 -11.68 -21.14
CA THR A 197 31.42 -13.01 -20.59
C THR A 197 31.52 -12.94 -19.07
N LEU A 198 30.49 -13.46 -18.39
CA LEU A 198 30.53 -13.68 -16.95
C LEU A 198 31.31 -14.97 -16.67
N SER A 199 32.25 -14.89 -15.74
CA SER A 199 32.99 -16.03 -15.21
C SER A 199 32.93 -16.02 -13.69
N LEU A 200 32.66 -17.18 -13.12
CA LEU A 200 32.34 -17.31 -11.71
C LEU A 200 33.39 -18.16 -11.02
N THR A 201 34.01 -17.65 -9.94
CA THR A 201 34.85 -18.48 -9.07
C THR A 201 33.97 -19.09 -7.99
N MET A 202 33.86 -20.41 -8.04
CA MET A 202 33.08 -21.20 -7.08
C MET A 202 33.98 -21.69 -5.94
N PRO A 203 33.45 -21.76 -4.70
CA PRO A 203 34.16 -22.45 -3.64
C PRO A 203 34.37 -23.93 -4.02
N PRO A 204 35.45 -24.59 -3.56
CA PRO A 204 35.77 -25.98 -3.91
C PRO A 204 34.67 -27.01 -3.60
N SER A 205 33.68 -26.63 -2.77
CA SER A 205 32.56 -27.46 -2.31
C SER A 205 31.23 -27.20 -3.03
N ALA A 206 31.21 -26.38 -4.09
CA ALA A 206 29.97 -26.07 -4.81
C ALA A 206 29.44 -27.26 -5.64
N PRO A 207 28.12 -27.51 -5.68
CA PRO A 207 27.51 -28.51 -6.57
C PRO A 207 27.74 -28.18 -8.05
N GLY A 208 27.69 -29.20 -8.91
CA GLY A 208 28.13 -29.17 -10.33
C GLY A 208 27.44 -28.14 -11.24
N ALA A 209 27.97 -28.07 -12.48
CA ALA A 209 27.78 -27.02 -13.49
C ALA A 209 26.33 -26.62 -13.88
N ASP A 210 25.32 -27.38 -13.49
CA ASP A 210 23.91 -27.16 -13.88
C ASP A 210 23.09 -26.32 -12.87
N THR A 211 23.72 -25.77 -11.83
CA THR A 211 23.01 -24.99 -10.79
C THR A 211 23.01 -23.49 -11.14
N PRO A 212 21.85 -22.79 -11.16
CA PRO A 212 21.80 -21.35 -11.42
C PRO A 212 22.51 -20.55 -10.32
N LEU A 213 23.25 -19.52 -10.73
CA LEU A 213 24.10 -18.69 -9.88
C LEU A 213 23.47 -17.32 -9.66
N TRP A 214 23.61 -16.76 -8.45
CA TRP A 214 22.92 -15.52 -8.07
C TRP A 214 23.89 -14.33 -8.11
N LEU A 215 23.62 -13.41 -9.03
CA LEU A 215 24.34 -12.14 -9.19
C LEU A 215 23.50 -11.01 -8.58
N MET A 216 24.07 -10.24 -7.65
CA MET A 216 23.41 -9.03 -7.14
C MET A 216 23.54 -7.90 -8.19
N PRO A 217 22.42 -7.34 -8.69
CA PRO A 217 22.46 -6.25 -9.67
C PRO A 217 22.60 -4.85 -9.04
N GLY A 218 22.61 -4.78 -7.70
CA GLY A 218 22.66 -3.55 -6.92
C GLY A 218 23.03 -3.82 -5.46
N LEU A 219 22.60 -2.93 -4.56
CA LEU A 219 22.92 -3.02 -3.12
C LEU A 219 21.85 -3.74 -2.27
N ALA A 220 20.69 -4.05 -2.85
CA ALA A 220 19.60 -4.74 -2.14
C ALA A 220 19.86 -6.26 -2.07
N LEU A 221 19.97 -6.81 -0.85
CA LEU A 221 20.17 -8.25 -0.65
C LEU A 221 18.96 -9.11 -1.06
N SER A 222 17.77 -8.52 -1.11
CA SER A 222 16.54 -9.22 -1.50
C SER A 222 16.35 -9.30 -3.02
N GLU A 223 17.34 -8.84 -3.80
CA GLU A 223 17.29 -8.76 -5.25
C GLU A 223 18.51 -9.45 -5.88
N PHE A 224 18.27 -10.36 -6.82
CA PHE A 224 19.33 -11.07 -7.52
C PHE A 224 18.90 -11.53 -8.91
N LEU A 225 19.89 -11.77 -9.77
CA LEU A 225 19.74 -12.36 -11.09
C LEU A 225 20.21 -13.81 -11.01
N ALA A 226 19.37 -14.75 -11.43
CA ALA A 226 19.80 -16.13 -11.62
C ALA A 226 20.35 -16.28 -13.05
N VAL A 227 21.67 -16.45 -13.15
CA VAL A 227 22.46 -16.54 -14.40
C VAL A 227 23.31 -17.80 -14.41
N ALA A 228 23.87 -18.16 -15.56
CA ALA A 228 24.79 -19.29 -15.72
C ALA A 228 26.26 -18.84 -15.78
N ASP A 229 27.19 -19.74 -15.42
CA ASP A 229 28.61 -19.51 -15.69
C ASP A 229 28.89 -19.51 -17.20
N GLY A 230 29.78 -18.63 -17.65
CA GLY A 230 30.07 -18.43 -19.07
C GLY A 230 29.01 -17.65 -19.85
N GLU A 231 27.96 -17.13 -19.18
CA GLU A 231 26.89 -16.40 -19.84
C GLU A 231 27.37 -15.06 -20.43
N THR A 232 26.92 -14.73 -21.64
CA THR A 232 27.25 -13.47 -22.30
C THR A 232 26.26 -12.37 -21.91
N VAL A 233 26.79 -11.26 -21.43
CA VAL A 233 26.06 -10.02 -21.16
C VAL A 233 26.52 -8.91 -22.08
N VAL A 234 25.65 -7.93 -22.31
CA VAL A 234 25.95 -6.75 -23.13
C VAL A 234 25.75 -5.51 -22.28
N PHE A 235 26.76 -4.66 -22.23
CA PHE A 235 26.62 -3.32 -21.67
C PHE A 235 26.20 -2.34 -22.77
N ALA A 236 24.97 -1.84 -22.67
CA ALA A 236 24.42 -0.84 -23.56
C ALA A 236 24.96 0.56 -23.20
N CYS A 237 25.45 1.29 -24.21
CA CYS A 237 25.98 2.64 -24.03
C CYS A 237 24.84 3.67 -23.83
N ALA A 238 25.20 4.84 -23.30
CA ALA A 238 24.36 6.03 -23.21
C ALA A 238 22.98 5.85 -22.51
N GLN A 239 22.89 4.98 -21.50
CA GLN A 239 21.66 4.81 -20.73
C GLN A 239 21.44 5.95 -19.72
N PRO A 240 20.19 6.35 -19.42
CA PRO A 240 19.88 7.39 -18.45
C PRO A 240 20.49 7.15 -17.06
N ALA A 241 21.07 8.19 -16.45
CA ALA A 241 21.76 8.08 -15.16
C ALA A 241 21.55 9.30 -14.23
N HIS A 242 20.55 10.14 -14.47
CA HIS A 242 20.27 11.33 -13.65
C HIS A 242 18.93 11.26 -12.91
N ALA A 243 18.96 11.22 -11.58
CA ALA A 243 17.76 11.29 -10.74
C ALA A 243 17.58 12.71 -10.18
N ALA A 244 17.00 13.61 -10.96
CA ALA A 244 16.89 15.02 -10.60
C ALA A 244 16.10 15.27 -9.30
N GLY A 245 15.10 14.44 -9.02
CA GLY A 245 14.28 14.56 -7.81
C GLY A 245 14.95 14.04 -6.54
N PHE A 246 16.03 13.26 -6.63
CA PHE A 246 16.57 12.56 -5.46
C PHE A 246 17.40 13.49 -4.59
N SER A 247 17.17 13.45 -3.28
CA SER A 247 17.98 14.15 -2.28
C SER A 247 18.27 13.23 -1.09
N PRO A 248 19.53 13.14 -0.61
CA PRO A 248 19.89 12.25 0.51
C PRO A 248 19.27 12.64 1.85
N SER A 249 18.95 13.92 2.03
CA SER A 249 18.36 14.49 3.25
C SER A 249 16.86 14.68 3.14
N ALA A 250 16.29 14.46 1.95
CA ALA A 250 14.86 14.48 1.75
C ALA A 250 14.32 13.07 1.59
N SER A 251 13.06 12.96 1.92
CA SER A 251 12.20 11.88 1.47
C SER A 251 12.14 11.80 -0.08
N PRO A 252 11.93 10.61 -0.70
CA PRO A 252 12.38 10.24 -2.04
C PRO A 252 11.90 11.11 -3.22
N PRO A 253 12.58 10.98 -4.37
CA PRO A 253 12.41 11.80 -5.57
C PRO A 253 10.98 11.98 -6.09
N ALA A 254 10.72 13.18 -6.62
CA ALA A 254 9.70 13.37 -7.65
C ALA A 254 10.13 12.69 -8.96
N ARG A 255 9.20 12.00 -9.63
CA ARG A 255 9.40 11.38 -10.96
C ARG A 255 9.49 12.46 -12.05
N THR A 256 10.07 12.14 -13.20
CA THR A 256 9.99 13.01 -14.38
C THR A 256 8.55 13.12 -14.88
N THR A 257 8.23 14.10 -15.74
CA THR A 257 6.91 14.22 -16.40
C THR A 257 6.47 12.93 -17.10
N ASP A 258 7.42 12.13 -17.58
CA ASP A 258 7.18 10.90 -18.32
C ASP A 258 7.14 9.66 -17.40
N GLY A 259 7.14 9.86 -16.07
CA GLY A 259 7.09 8.78 -15.07
C GLY A 259 8.41 8.05 -14.78
N SER A 260 9.48 8.31 -15.55
CA SER A 260 10.82 7.77 -15.33
C SER A 260 11.49 8.33 -14.06
N LEU A 261 12.35 7.52 -13.44
CA LEU A 261 13.19 7.92 -12.30
C LEU A 261 14.58 8.41 -12.73
N LEU A 262 15.00 8.10 -13.97
CA LEU A 262 16.31 8.46 -14.50
C LEU A 262 16.16 9.20 -15.85
N ALA A 263 16.82 10.35 -15.95
CA ALA A 263 16.92 11.16 -17.16
C ALA A 263 18.31 11.02 -17.81
N ASP A 264 18.40 11.41 -19.08
CA ASP A 264 19.59 11.25 -19.95
C ASP A 264 20.57 12.43 -19.87
N THR A 265 20.33 13.42 -19.00
CA THR A 265 21.24 14.54 -18.75
C THR A 265 22.65 14.03 -18.43
N PHE A 266 22.73 13.03 -17.56
CA PHE A 266 23.91 12.18 -17.34
C PHE A 266 23.64 10.78 -17.89
N THR A 267 24.70 10.07 -18.28
CA THR A 267 24.58 8.74 -18.86
C THR A 267 25.51 7.73 -18.22
N THR A 268 25.13 6.46 -18.29
CA THR A 268 25.94 5.31 -17.84
C THR A 268 25.65 4.10 -18.70
N SER A 269 26.19 2.94 -18.34
CA SER A 269 25.96 1.69 -19.03
C SER A 269 24.82 0.91 -18.39
N GLY A 270 23.89 0.41 -19.20
CA GLY A 270 22.86 -0.53 -18.75
C GLY A 270 23.28 -1.95 -19.07
N LEU A 271 22.99 -2.89 -18.17
CA LEU A 271 23.26 -4.31 -18.39
C LEU A 271 22.11 -4.94 -19.17
N THR A 272 22.43 -5.76 -20.16
CA THR A 272 21.49 -6.63 -20.88
C THR A 272 22.01 -8.06 -20.79
N ILE A 273 21.16 -9.02 -20.47
CA ILE A 273 21.55 -10.43 -20.43
C ILE A 273 21.03 -11.09 -21.70
N LEU A 274 21.91 -11.65 -22.52
CA LEU A 274 21.51 -12.32 -23.75
C LEU A 274 20.89 -13.69 -23.42
N PRO A 275 19.84 -14.13 -24.14
CA PRO A 275 19.28 -15.46 -23.94
C PRO A 275 20.36 -16.53 -24.10
N GLY A 276 20.58 -17.33 -23.05
CA GLY A 276 21.50 -18.47 -23.11
C GLY A 276 20.93 -19.61 -23.96
N GLY A 277 21.79 -20.39 -24.62
CA GLY A 277 21.38 -21.55 -25.43
C GLY A 277 20.96 -22.80 -24.62
N GLY A 278 20.96 -22.72 -23.28
CA GLY A 278 20.60 -23.81 -22.37
C GLY A 278 19.27 -23.57 -21.65
N ALA A 279 18.47 -24.63 -21.49
CA ALA A 279 17.19 -24.62 -20.80
C ALA A 279 17.35 -24.57 -19.27
N ASN A 280 17.77 -23.42 -18.72
CA ASN A 280 17.87 -23.26 -17.27
C ASN A 280 16.52 -22.80 -16.68
N ALA A 281 15.76 -23.75 -16.13
CA ALA A 281 14.44 -23.55 -15.51
C ALA A 281 14.41 -22.53 -14.35
N GLY A 282 15.58 -22.10 -13.85
CA GLY A 282 15.74 -21.10 -12.78
C GLY A 282 16.20 -19.72 -13.24
N ARG A 283 16.50 -19.49 -14.53
CA ARG A 283 17.01 -18.20 -15.04
C ARG A 283 15.95 -17.11 -14.91
N GLY A 284 16.32 -15.96 -14.35
CA GLY A 284 15.35 -14.90 -14.09
C GLY A 284 15.87 -13.76 -13.22
N TYR A 285 15.08 -12.71 -13.15
CA TYR A 285 15.21 -11.62 -12.20
C TYR A 285 14.35 -11.93 -10.97
N TYR A 286 14.98 -11.90 -9.79
CA TYR A 286 14.36 -12.21 -8.52
C TYR A 286 14.37 -11.00 -7.61
N SER A 287 13.23 -10.73 -6.97
CA SER A 287 13.05 -9.60 -6.06
C SER A 287 11.94 -9.91 -5.06
N GLN A 288 12.15 -9.60 -3.79
CA GLN A 288 11.12 -9.69 -2.76
C GLN A 288 11.25 -8.58 -1.70
N PRO A 289 10.19 -8.30 -0.93
CA PRO A 289 10.26 -7.31 0.14
C PRO A 289 11.08 -7.84 1.33
N THR A 290 12.08 -7.06 1.76
CA THR A 290 12.96 -7.46 2.87
C THR A 290 12.19 -7.64 4.19
N ALA A 291 11.19 -6.79 4.44
CA ALA A 291 10.35 -6.86 5.64
C ALA A 291 9.16 -7.83 5.52
N ALA A 292 8.88 -8.36 4.33
CA ALA A 292 7.78 -9.29 4.10
C ALA A 292 8.18 -10.46 3.16
N PRO A 293 9.23 -11.25 3.51
CA PRO A 293 9.64 -12.41 2.71
C PRO A 293 8.55 -13.47 2.67
N PHE A 294 8.59 -14.31 1.63
CA PHE A 294 7.60 -15.38 1.44
C PHE A 294 8.11 -16.73 1.95
N PHE A 295 7.20 -17.46 2.60
CA PHE A 295 7.44 -18.80 3.11
C PHE A 295 6.34 -19.77 2.69
N ALA A 296 6.65 -21.04 2.50
CA ALA A 296 5.65 -22.05 2.18
C ALA A 296 5.85 -23.35 2.97
N PRO A 297 4.76 -24.08 3.29
CA PRO A 297 4.87 -25.48 3.65
C PRO A 297 5.24 -26.29 2.40
N LEU A 298 6.29 -27.11 2.49
CA LEU A 298 6.66 -28.04 1.42
C LEU A 298 6.46 -29.49 1.89
N PRO A 299 6.04 -30.41 1.00
CA PRO A 299 5.89 -31.81 1.37
C PRO A 299 7.20 -32.41 1.88
N GLY A 300 7.13 -33.06 3.04
CA GLY A 300 8.29 -33.68 3.70
C GLY A 300 9.11 -32.74 4.58
N GLU A 301 8.83 -31.42 4.57
CA GLU A 301 9.55 -30.45 5.39
C GLU A 301 8.81 -30.18 6.72
N PRO A 302 9.51 -30.19 7.87
CA PRO A 302 8.90 -30.00 9.18
C PRO A 302 8.56 -28.53 9.48
N THR A 303 9.12 -27.59 8.72
CA THR A 303 8.99 -26.15 8.92
C THR A 303 8.69 -25.43 7.61
N LEU A 304 8.19 -24.21 7.68
CA LEU A 304 8.04 -23.37 6.50
C LEU A 304 9.40 -23.09 5.87
N MET A 305 9.49 -23.20 4.54
CA MET A 305 10.70 -22.90 3.78
C MET A 305 10.60 -21.52 3.13
N ALA A 306 11.71 -20.79 3.11
CA ALA A 306 11.80 -19.53 2.38
C ALA A 306 11.70 -19.75 0.87
N LEU A 307 11.00 -18.85 0.20
CA LEU A 307 10.77 -18.87 -1.24
C LEU A 307 11.57 -17.78 -1.96
N ALA A 308 11.99 -18.08 -3.18
CA ALA A 308 12.53 -17.14 -4.14
C ALA A 308 11.37 -16.61 -4.95
N VAL A 309 11.38 -15.31 -5.25
CA VAL A 309 10.33 -14.68 -6.03
C VAL A 309 10.92 -14.27 -7.37
N ARG A 310 10.60 -15.01 -8.44
CA ARG A 310 10.99 -14.64 -9.79
C ARG A 310 10.03 -13.59 -10.32
N ALA A 311 10.43 -12.32 -10.28
CA ALA A 311 9.64 -11.18 -10.74
C ALA A 311 9.64 -11.05 -12.28
N GLY A 312 10.69 -11.52 -12.96
CA GLY A 312 10.79 -11.46 -14.41
C GLY A 312 11.62 -12.59 -15.02
N LYS A 313 11.30 -12.98 -16.25
CA LYS A 313 12.14 -13.89 -17.05
C LYS A 313 13.16 -13.07 -17.85
N LEU A 314 14.37 -13.59 -18.02
CA LEU A 314 15.44 -12.92 -18.76
C LEU A 314 15.45 -13.32 -20.26
N ASP A 315 14.29 -13.66 -20.79
CA ASP A 315 14.16 -14.24 -22.15
C ASP A 315 14.14 -13.16 -23.24
N ALA A 316 13.85 -11.91 -22.88
CA ALA A 316 13.90 -10.76 -23.76
C ALA A 316 15.02 -9.80 -23.34
N PRO A 317 15.96 -9.44 -24.22
CA PRO A 317 17.05 -8.53 -23.89
C PRO A 317 16.53 -7.10 -23.71
N ALA A 318 16.51 -6.60 -22.48
CA ALA A 318 16.25 -5.20 -22.15
C ALA A 318 17.40 -4.64 -21.30
N PRO A 319 17.94 -3.45 -21.60
CA PRO A 319 18.94 -2.81 -20.76
C PRO A 319 18.32 -2.32 -19.46
N PHE A 320 18.97 -2.59 -18.33
CA PHE A 320 18.53 -2.13 -17.01
C PHE A 320 19.68 -1.49 -16.21
N PRO A 321 19.37 -0.61 -15.24
CA PRO A 321 20.37 -0.05 -14.33
C PRO A 321 21.07 -1.15 -13.52
N PHE A 322 22.39 -1.19 -13.59
CA PHE A 322 23.22 -2.18 -12.90
C PHE A 322 24.36 -1.46 -12.19
N VAL A 323 24.62 -1.83 -10.94
CA VAL A 323 25.78 -1.35 -10.21
C VAL A 323 26.49 -2.50 -9.50
N PRO A 324 27.82 -2.59 -9.59
CA PRO A 324 28.57 -3.51 -8.76
C PRO A 324 28.61 -3.00 -7.31
N TYR A 325 28.36 -3.90 -6.36
CA TYR A 325 28.53 -3.61 -4.93
C TYR A 325 30.01 -3.52 -4.53
N GLY A 326 30.87 -4.32 -5.16
CA GLY A 326 32.29 -4.42 -4.84
C GLY A 326 33.04 -3.11 -5.08
N GLY A 327 33.74 -2.61 -4.05
CA GLY A 327 34.66 -1.47 -4.17
C GLY A 327 34.08 -0.09 -3.81
N ILE A 328 32.79 0.04 -3.47
CA ILE A 328 32.19 1.34 -3.09
C ILE A 328 32.89 1.98 -1.88
N GLY A 329 33.29 1.15 -0.91
CA GLY A 329 34.05 1.55 0.28
C GLY A 329 35.56 1.29 0.18
N ALA A 330 36.08 0.89 -0.98
CA ALA A 330 37.51 0.60 -1.12
C ALA A 330 38.33 1.88 -0.96
N ALA A 331 39.41 1.78 -0.19
CA ALA A 331 40.42 2.83 -0.10
C ALA A 331 41.30 2.81 -1.35
N LEU A 332 41.66 3.99 -1.83
CA LEU A 332 42.62 4.11 -2.92
C LEU A 332 44.01 3.65 -2.50
N PRO A 333 44.77 3.07 -3.45
CA PRO A 333 46.19 2.86 -3.27
C PRO A 333 46.92 4.15 -2.87
N ALA A 334 48.03 4.00 -2.14
CA ALA A 334 48.92 5.08 -1.73
C ALA A 334 48.26 6.23 -0.94
N GLY A 335 47.15 5.97 -0.24
CA GLY A 335 46.52 6.95 0.67
C GLY A 335 45.61 7.98 -0.02
N GLY A 336 45.15 7.71 -1.25
CA GLY A 336 44.34 8.65 -2.03
C GLY A 336 42.91 8.91 -1.53
N GLY A 337 42.47 8.30 -0.42
CA GLY A 337 41.11 8.44 0.12
C GLY A 337 40.11 7.41 -0.43
N ALA A 338 38.81 7.58 -0.15
CA ALA A 338 37.75 6.68 -0.61
C ALA A 338 37.30 7.02 -2.04
N CYS A 339 36.77 6.02 -2.78
CA CYS A 339 36.21 6.24 -4.12
C CYS A 339 35.04 7.24 -4.16
N ASN A 340 34.30 7.35 -3.05
CA ASN A 340 33.19 8.31 -2.87
C ASN A 340 33.42 9.15 -1.60
N PRO A 341 34.32 10.15 -1.65
CA PRO A 341 34.66 10.92 -0.47
C PRO A 341 33.48 11.76 0.02
N GLY A 342 33.16 11.66 1.31
CA GLY A 342 32.11 12.47 1.95
C GLY A 342 30.67 12.04 1.65
N VAL A 343 30.46 10.91 0.98
CA VAL A 343 29.11 10.37 0.73
C VAL A 343 28.73 9.35 1.81
N PRO A 344 27.68 9.60 2.62
CA PRO A 344 27.22 8.65 3.63
C PRO A 344 26.64 7.35 3.04
N ALA A 345 26.78 6.23 3.75
CA ALA A 345 26.18 4.94 3.36
C ALA A 345 24.65 5.03 3.17
N ALA A 346 23.97 5.84 3.99
CA ALA A 346 22.54 6.08 3.86
C ALA A 346 22.14 6.65 2.49
N THR A 347 23.01 7.44 1.84
CA THR A 347 22.76 7.97 0.49
C THR A 347 22.74 6.86 -0.55
N PHE A 348 23.65 5.89 -0.46
CA PHE A 348 23.69 4.73 -1.35
C PHE A 348 22.45 3.86 -1.17
N LEU A 349 22.07 3.55 0.08
CA LEU A 349 20.89 2.75 0.38
C LEU A 349 19.59 3.44 -0.03
N GLY A 350 19.50 4.76 0.19
CA GLY A 350 18.38 5.57 -0.27
C GLY A 350 18.29 5.59 -1.79
N PHE A 351 19.42 5.78 -2.49
CA PHE A 351 19.42 5.79 -3.96
C PHE A 351 19.08 4.42 -4.55
N GLU A 352 19.58 3.33 -3.95
CA GLU A 352 19.23 1.96 -4.37
C GLU A 352 17.73 1.71 -4.21
N SER A 353 17.18 1.93 -3.01
CA SER A 353 15.77 1.64 -2.71
C SER A 353 14.80 2.51 -3.51
N GLN A 354 15.14 3.79 -3.70
CA GLN A 354 14.21 4.78 -4.26
C GLN A 354 14.35 4.98 -5.77
N VAL A 355 15.53 4.70 -6.35
CA VAL A 355 15.83 4.97 -7.76
C VAL A 355 16.20 3.69 -8.50
N LEU A 356 17.34 3.07 -8.17
CA LEU A 356 17.89 1.97 -8.97
C LEU A 356 17.03 0.71 -8.93
N GLY A 357 16.65 0.23 -7.74
CA GLY A 357 15.83 -0.96 -7.59
C GLY A 357 14.46 -0.81 -8.25
N THR A 358 13.83 0.37 -8.10
CA THR A 358 12.54 0.66 -8.76
C THR A 358 12.68 0.72 -10.28
N ALA A 359 13.69 1.42 -10.82
CA ALA A 359 13.93 1.49 -12.26
C ALA A 359 14.28 0.12 -12.86
N ARG A 360 15.05 -0.70 -12.13
CA ARG A 360 15.42 -2.07 -12.52
C ARG A 360 14.22 -2.99 -12.54
N HIS A 361 13.39 -2.95 -11.49
CA HIS A 361 12.14 -3.71 -11.42
C HIS A 361 11.19 -3.34 -12.57
N GLN A 362 11.07 -2.05 -12.90
CA GLN A 362 10.29 -1.61 -14.06
C GLN A 362 10.84 -2.16 -15.37
N ALA A 363 12.16 -2.17 -15.57
CA ALA A 363 12.78 -2.68 -16.80
C ALA A 363 12.64 -4.21 -16.95
N LEU A 364 12.72 -4.98 -15.85
CA LEU A 364 12.81 -6.43 -15.89
C LEU A 364 11.52 -7.18 -15.58
N ALA A 365 10.55 -6.56 -14.90
CA ALA A 365 9.35 -7.23 -14.43
C ALA A 365 8.05 -6.68 -15.03
N SER A 366 8.02 -5.46 -15.58
CA SER A 366 6.77 -4.82 -16.04
C SER A 366 6.05 -5.56 -17.18
N ALA A 367 6.78 -6.32 -17.99
CA ALA A 367 6.22 -7.14 -19.08
C ALA A 367 5.93 -8.60 -18.66
N ALA A 368 6.14 -8.96 -17.39
CA ALA A 368 5.91 -10.32 -16.91
C ALA A 368 4.42 -10.60 -16.71
N GLU A 369 4.01 -11.84 -16.92
CA GLU A 369 2.64 -12.33 -16.62
C GLU A 369 2.34 -12.43 -15.10
N GLY A 370 3.28 -11.99 -14.25
CA GLY A 370 3.23 -12.05 -12.80
C GLY A 370 4.46 -12.76 -12.20
N PRO A 371 4.73 -12.58 -10.89
CA PRO A 371 5.84 -13.23 -10.23
C PRO A 371 5.54 -14.71 -9.93
N ALA A 372 6.58 -15.53 -9.94
CA ALA A 372 6.50 -16.93 -9.54
C ALA A 372 7.28 -17.19 -8.24
N LEU A 373 6.62 -17.81 -7.27
CA LEU A 373 7.17 -18.20 -5.98
C LEU A 373 7.75 -19.61 -6.07
N LEU A 374 9.08 -19.73 -5.90
CA LEU A 374 9.84 -20.95 -6.15
C LEU A 374 10.65 -21.35 -4.91
N PRO A 375 10.83 -22.64 -4.62
CA PRO A 375 11.70 -23.09 -3.53
C PRO A 375 13.18 -22.69 -3.77
N LEU A 376 13.83 -22.07 -2.78
CA LEU A 376 15.20 -21.54 -2.91
C LEU A 376 16.28 -22.63 -3.15
N PHE A 377 15.99 -23.91 -2.85
CA PHE A 377 17.00 -24.98 -2.73
C PHE A 377 16.64 -26.34 -3.35
N SER A 378 15.78 -26.36 -4.36
CA SER A 378 15.44 -27.60 -5.04
C SER A 378 16.54 -28.08 -5.99
N SER A 379 17.24 -29.17 -5.64
CA SER A 379 18.12 -29.90 -6.59
C SER A 379 17.43 -31.11 -7.25
N SER A 380 16.23 -31.49 -6.79
CA SER A 380 15.48 -32.66 -7.28
C SER A 380 13.98 -32.42 -7.51
N GLY A 381 13.54 -31.16 -7.46
CA GLY A 381 12.15 -30.76 -7.72
C GLY A 381 11.18 -31.21 -6.63
N PRO A 382 11.09 -30.56 -5.45
CA PRO A 382 9.85 -30.63 -4.69
C PRO A 382 8.73 -30.04 -5.55
N PRO A 383 7.49 -30.53 -5.41
CA PRO A 383 6.35 -29.94 -6.08
C PRO A 383 6.30 -28.44 -5.75
N SER A 384 5.97 -27.63 -6.75
CA SER A 384 5.81 -26.18 -6.58
C SER A 384 4.91 -25.89 -5.37
N PRO A 385 5.22 -24.87 -4.56
CA PRO A 385 4.38 -24.52 -3.44
C PRO A 385 2.98 -24.19 -3.95
N LEU A 386 1.96 -24.82 -3.38
CA LEU A 386 0.56 -24.50 -3.68
C LEU A 386 0.04 -23.32 -2.85
N GLN A 387 0.78 -22.96 -1.80
CA GLN A 387 0.47 -21.84 -0.92
C GLN A 387 1.75 -21.20 -0.38
N ALA A 388 1.69 -19.90 -0.14
CA ALA A 388 2.73 -19.14 0.52
C ALA A 388 2.14 -18.19 1.57
N THR A 389 2.99 -17.74 2.49
CA THR A 389 2.63 -16.78 3.53
C THR A 389 3.76 -15.80 3.83
N THR A 390 3.43 -14.67 4.44
CA THR A 390 4.38 -13.64 4.90
C THR A 390 4.44 -13.62 6.44
N PRO A 391 5.42 -12.94 7.08
CA PRO A 391 5.49 -12.82 8.54
C PRO A 391 4.25 -12.19 9.18
N VAL A 392 3.57 -11.28 8.46
CA VAL A 392 2.30 -10.66 8.91
C VAL A 392 1.09 -11.58 8.68
N GLY A 393 1.32 -12.78 8.14
CA GLY A 393 0.32 -13.84 8.00
C GLY A 393 -0.62 -13.68 6.80
N LEU A 394 -0.26 -12.88 5.79
CA LEU A 394 -1.00 -12.91 4.52
C LEU A 394 -0.91 -14.32 3.93
N LEU A 395 -2.00 -14.83 3.35
CA LEU A 395 -2.03 -16.15 2.74
C LEU A 395 -2.24 -16.02 1.23
N ILE A 396 -1.34 -16.63 0.47
CA ILE A 396 -1.36 -16.60 -1.00
C ILE A 396 -1.57 -18.04 -1.46
N ASP A 397 -2.65 -18.28 -2.18
CA ASP A 397 -2.82 -19.51 -2.94
C ASP A 397 -2.09 -19.35 -4.28
N LEU A 398 -1.37 -20.39 -4.69
CA LEU A 398 -0.53 -20.41 -5.89
C LEU A 398 -1.05 -21.42 -6.91
N HIS A 399 -0.72 -21.19 -8.18
CA HIS A 399 -0.82 -22.19 -9.24
C HIS A 399 0.36 -23.18 -9.18
N ASP A 400 0.28 -24.27 -9.95
CA ASP A 400 1.32 -25.30 -10.00
C ASP A 400 2.67 -24.78 -10.54
N ASP A 401 2.69 -23.62 -11.20
CA ASP A 401 3.91 -22.95 -11.67
C ASP A 401 4.47 -21.91 -10.67
N GLY A 402 3.84 -21.78 -9.49
CA GLY A 402 4.19 -20.84 -8.44
C GLY A 402 3.64 -19.43 -8.64
N THR A 403 2.85 -19.16 -9.68
CA THR A 403 2.22 -17.84 -9.87
C THR A 403 1.05 -17.63 -8.91
N PHE A 404 0.73 -16.37 -8.64
CA PHE A 404 -0.37 -16.01 -7.74
C PHE A 404 -1.71 -16.49 -8.31
N ARG A 405 -2.55 -17.06 -7.44
CA ARG A 405 -3.94 -17.40 -7.76
C ARG A 405 -4.92 -16.57 -6.96
N LYS A 406 -4.64 -16.36 -5.67
CA LYS A 406 -5.50 -15.61 -4.75
C LYS A 406 -4.69 -15.08 -3.58
N LEU A 407 -4.99 -13.85 -3.17
CA LEU A 407 -4.46 -13.23 -1.97
C LEU A 407 -5.57 -13.13 -0.93
N THR A 408 -5.42 -13.82 0.20
CA THR A 408 -6.30 -13.69 1.34
C THR A 408 -5.68 -12.75 2.37
N LEU A 409 -6.37 -11.62 2.61
CA LEU A 409 -5.93 -10.59 3.54
C LEU A 409 -6.34 -10.96 4.97
N ALA A 410 -7.61 -11.34 5.16
CA ALA A 410 -8.15 -11.67 6.47
C ALA A 410 -9.34 -12.63 6.39
N ARG A 411 -9.63 -13.28 7.52
CA ARG A 411 -10.85 -14.06 7.77
C ARG A 411 -11.43 -13.75 9.15
N ALA A 412 -12.74 -13.65 9.21
CA ALA A 412 -13.47 -13.45 10.45
C ALA A 412 -14.70 -14.38 10.53
N PRO A 413 -15.12 -14.80 11.73
CA PRO A 413 -16.34 -15.59 11.91
C PRO A 413 -17.58 -14.89 11.35
N ASP A 414 -18.35 -15.64 10.58
CA ASP A 414 -19.65 -15.25 10.08
C ASP A 414 -20.59 -16.46 10.10
N ALA A 415 -21.47 -16.47 11.10
CA ALA A 415 -22.43 -17.54 11.33
C ALA A 415 -23.53 -17.63 10.26
N ALA A 416 -23.69 -16.60 9.41
CA ALA A 416 -24.67 -16.60 8.33
C ALA A 416 -24.16 -17.35 7.08
N LEU A 417 -22.85 -17.59 6.98
CA LEU A 417 -22.28 -18.30 5.84
C LEU A 417 -22.50 -19.81 5.95
N ALA A 418 -22.99 -20.41 4.86
CA ALA A 418 -23.07 -21.86 4.69
C ALA A 418 -21.70 -22.56 4.51
N SER A 419 -20.59 -21.84 4.74
CA SER A 419 -19.24 -22.40 4.70
C SER A 419 -19.06 -23.40 5.85
N PRO A 420 -18.42 -24.57 5.63
CA PRO A 420 -18.15 -25.53 6.70
C PRO A 420 -17.24 -24.96 7.80
N LEU A 421 -16.53 -23.86 7.54
CA LEU A 421 -15.73 -23.14 8.53
C LEU A 421 -16.48 -21.95 9.17
N GLY A 422 -17.60 -21.49 8.59
CA GLY A 422 -18.33 -20.32 9.08
C GLY A 422 -17.47 -19.05 9.14
N LEU A 423 -16.58 -18.84 8.16
CA LEU A 423 -15.68 -17.68 8.09
C LEU A 423 -15.95 -16.87 6.82
N ALA A 424 -16.17 -15.56 7.00
CA ALA A 424 -16.11 -14.57 5.94
C ALA A 424 -14.64 -14.27 5.60
N GLU A 425 -14.39 -13.88 4.36
CA GLU A 425 -13.04 -13.73 3.83
C GLU A 425 -12.89 -12.44 3.04
N LEU A 426 -11.89 -11.64 3.43
CA LEU A 426 -11.40 -10.50 2.68
C LEU A 426 -10.27 -10.98 1.78
N SER A 427 -10.50 -11.02 0.46
CA SER A 427 -9.53 -11.57 -0.49
C SER A 427 -9.64 -10.99 -1.89
N ILE A 428 -8.53 -10.97 -2.62
CA ILE A 428 -8.45 -10.59 -4.03
C ILE A 428 -8.12 -11.84 -4.85
N ALA A 429 -8.78 -12.04 -5.98
CA ALA A 429 -8.47 -13.04 -6.99
C ALA A 429 -8.60 -12.43 -8.41
N GLY A 430 -8.32 -13.22 -9.45
CA GLY A 430 -8.62 -12.84 -10.82
C GLY A 430 -10.13 -12.86 -11.11
N ALA A 431 -10.63 -11.91 -11.89
CA ALA A 431 -12.01 -11.87 -12.37
C ALA A 431 -12.20 -12.75 -13.62
N GLY A 432 -13.30 -13.51 -13.68
CA GLY A 432 -13.67 -14.35 -14.83
C GLY A 432 -14.16 -15.75 -14.48
N SER A 433 -14.57 -16.52 -15.49
CA SER A 433 -14.95 -17.93 -15.30
C SER A 433 -13.73 -18.86 -15.35
N GLY A 434 -13.71 -19.90 -14.51
CA GLY A 434 -12.65 -20.92 -14.52
C GLY A 434 -11.55 -20.64 -13.49
N THR A 435 -10.29 -20.68 -13.92
CA THR A 435 -9.12 -20.33 -13.10
C THR A 435 -8.49 -19.05 -13.68
N PRO A 436 -9.13 -17.87 -13.49
CA PRO A 436 -8.64 -16.63 -14.07
C PRO A 436 -7.25 -16.28 -13.51
N PRO A 437 -6.38 -15.66 -14.32
CA PRO A 437 -5.06 -15.23 -13.85
C PRO A 437 -5.23 -14.16 -12.77
N PHE A 438 -4.39 -14.23 -11.74
CA PHE A 438 -4.33 -13.17 -10.74
C PHE A 438 -3.79 -11.87 -11.38
N PRO A 439 -4.22 -10.68 -10.93
CA PRO A 439 -3.74 -9.42 -11.49
C PRO A 439 -2.20 -9.30 -11.41
N ALA A 440 -1.54 -9.28 -12.56
CA ALA A 440 -0.08 -9.33 -12.68
C ALA A 440 0.58 -8.08 -12.09
N ASP A 441 -0.02 -6.92 -12.33
CA ASP A 441 0.33 -5.62 -11.76
C ASP A 441 0.35 -5.65 -10.22
N LEU A 442 -0.72 -6.17 -9.60
CA LEU A 442 -0.83 -6.27 -8.14
C LEU A 442 0.18 -7.25 -7.56
N SER A 443 0.28 -8.45 -8.16
CA SER A 443 1.22 -9.46 -7.67
C SER A 443 2.66 -8.99 -7.78
N LEU A 444 3.05 -8.34 -8.88
CA LEU A 444 4.37 -7.71 -9.03
C LEU A 444 4.59 -6.60 -7.99
N ALA A 445 3.62 -5.72 -7.77
CA ALA A 445 3.71 -4.66 -6.77
C ALA A 445 3.99 -5.24 -5.36
N LEU A 446 3.32 -6.33 -4.99
CA LEU A 446 3.50 -7.00 -3.70
C LEU A 446 4.90 -7.61 -3.50
N THR A 447 5.69 -7.75 -4.57
CA THR A 447 7.05 -8.29 -4.51
C THR A 447 8.14 -7.23 -4.43
N GLN A 448 7.78 -5.94 -4.56
CA GLN A 448 8.74 -4.86 -4.55
C GLN A 448 9.35 -4.66 -3.15
N ASN A 449 10.67 -4.46 -3.09
CA ASN A 449 11.33 -4.05 -1.86
C ASN A 449 10.90 -2.65 -1.41
N ASP A 450 10.78 -2.44 -0.10
CA ASP A 450 10.32 -1.18 0.51
C ASP A 450 8.94 -0.70 0.01
N LEU A 451 8.01 -1.65 -0.19
CA LEU A 451 6.66 -1.42 -0.71
C LEU A 451 5.91 -0.35 0.08
N MET A 452 5.35 0.60 -0.67
CA MET A 452 4.23 1.44 -0.27
C MET A 452 3.20 1.41 -1.41
N LEU A 453 2.22 0.52 -1.31
CA LEU A 453 1.16 0.40 -2.31
C LEU A 453 -0.12 1.00 -1.75
N VAL A 454 -0.65 2.00 -2.45
CA VAL A 454 -1.93 2.66 -2.12
C VAL A 454 -2.89 2.43 -3.27
N VAL A 455 -4.05 1.87 -2.95
CA VAL A 455 -5.08 1.48 -3.92
C VAL A 455 -6.41 2.12 -3.53
N SER A 456 -6.90 3.04 -4.37
CA SER A 456 -8.26 3.58 -4.27
C SER A 456 -9.14 3.15 -5.45
N ARG A 457 -8.56 2.49 -6.45
CA ARG A 457 -9.24 1.97 -7.63
C ARG A 457 -8.88 0.50 -7.84
N ALA A 458 -9.88 -0.37 -7.85
CA ALA A 458 -9.71 -1.73 -8.34
C ALA A 458 -9.67 -1.76 -9.88
N ASP A 459 -8.83 -2.62 -10.44
CA ASP A 459 -8.87 -2.93 -11.86
C ASP A 459 -10.04 -3.89 -12.16
N SER A 460 -10.59 -3.82 -13.38
CA SER A 460 -11.66 -4.73 -13.83
C SER A 460 -11.30 -6.21 -13.81
N THR A 461 -10.01 -6.53 -13.74
CA THR A 461 -9.45 -7.88 -13.61
C THR A 461 -9.48 -8.42 -12.18
N TRP A 462 -9.92 -7.62 -11.19
CA TRP A 462 -9.95 -8.02 -9.78
C TRP A 462 -11.33 -8.60 -9.41
N ASP A 463 -11.36 -9.83 -8.90
CA ASP A 463 -12.47 -10.32 -8.08
C ASP A 463 -12.16 -10.03 -6.61
N PHE A 464 -12.58 -8.86 -6.14
CA PHE A 464 -12.34 -8.43 -4.76
C PHE A 464 -13.54 -8.76 -3.87
N ARG A 465 -13.36 -9.76 -3.00
CA ARG A 465 -14.27 -10.04 -1.89
C ARG A 465 -14.07 -8.98 -0.81
N ASN A 466 -14.83 -7.90 -0.93
CA ASN A 466 -14.56 -6.66 -0.22
C ASN A 466 -15.40 -6.47 1.05
N ARG A 467 -15.90 -7.53 1.67
CA ARG A 467 -16.74 -7.46 2.87
C ARG A 467 -16.19 -8.31 4.00
N ILE A 468 -16.23 -7.80 5.22
CA ILE A 468 -15.88 -8.56 6.43
C ILE A 468 -16.71 -8.09 7.63
N LEU A 469 -17.19 -9.04 8.43
CA LEU A 469 -17.99 -8.79 9.64
C LEU A 469 -17.11 -8.82 10.87
N VAL A 470 -17.15 -7.77 11.70
CA VAL A 470 -16.44 -7.69 12.98
C VAL A 470 -17.38 -7.23 14.07
N ASP A 471 -17.62 -8.10 15.05
CA ASP A 471 -18.43 -7.85 16.26
C ASP A 471 -19.79 -7.15 15.98
N GLY A 472 -20.44 -7.54 14.88
CA GLY A 472 -21.75 -7.01 14.45
C GLY A 472 -21.71 -5.86 13.45
N PHE A 473 -20.52 -5.38 13.06
CA PHE A 473 -20.32 -4.34 12.05
C PHE A 473 -19.76 -4.93 10.75
N GLU A 474 -20.47 -4.73 9.63
CA GLU A 474 -20.02 -5.18 8.31
C GLU A 474 -19.27 -4.04 7.61
N PHE A 475 -17.97 -4.24 7.38
CA PHE A 475 -17.11 -3.30 6.67
C PHE A 475 -17.09 -3.64 5.18
N ARG A 476 -17.17 -2.62 4.33
CA ARG A 476 -17.12 -2.73 2.87
C ARG A 476 -16.01 -1.87 2.28
N PHE A 477 -15.06 -2.52 1.63
CA PHE A 477 -13.89 -1.91 1.00
C PHE A 477 -14.16 -1.68 -0.50
N ASP A 478 -15.06 -0.76 -0.81
CA ASP A 478 -15.35 -0.41 -2.20
C ASP A 478 -14.22 0.46 -2.77
N LEU A 479 -13.46 -0.05 -3.74
CA LEU A 479 -12.33 0.64 -4.37
C LEU A 479 -12.80 1.38 -5.64
N SER A 480 -13.83 2.21 -5.51
CA SER A 480 -14.37 3.03 -6.61
C SER A 480 -14.66 4.46 -6.16
N GLY A 481 -14.32 5.45 -7.00
CA GLY A 481 -14.54 6.88 -6.71
C GLY A 481 -13.92 7.34 -5.39
N ASP A 482 -14.73 8.01 -4.55
CA ASP A 482 -14.38 8.45 -3.17
C ASP A 482 -14.52 7.32 -2.14
N GLY A 483 -14.27 6.07 -2.55
CA GLY A 483 -14.46 4.87 -1.75
C GLY A 483 -13.39 4.63 -0.68
N ALA A 484 -13.19 3.35 -0.36
CA ALA A 484 -12.14 2.93 0.55
C ALA A 484 -10.75 3.09 -0.08
N ILE A 485 -9.75 3.36 0.74
CA ILE A 485 -8.34 3.40 0.32
C ILE A 485 -7.61 2.26 1.03
N LEU A 486 -7.07 1.31 0.28
CA LEU A 486 -6.30 0.18 0.81
C LEU A 486 -4.80 0.46 0.71
N VAL A 487 -4.06 0.25 1.80
CA VAL A 487 -2.63 0.51 1.92
C VAL A 487 -1.89 -0.76 2.34
N PHE A 488 -0.85 -1.12 1.59
CA PHE A 488 0.14 -2.13 1.96
C PHE A 488 1.49 -1.45 2.20
N LYS A 489 2.05 -1.62 3.39
CA LYS A 489 3.35 -1.08 3.77
C LYS A 489 4.30 -2.18 4.19
N SER A 490 5.42 -2.32 3.49
CA SER A 490 6.60 -3.07 3.95
C SER A 490 7.85 -2.20 4.11
N ASN A 491 7.78 -0.92 3.68
CA ASN A 491 8.83 0.05 3.92
C ASN A 491 9.05 0.26 5.42
N THR A 492 10.28 0.08 5.92
CA THR A 492 10.64 0.30 7.34
C THR A 492 11.52 1.53 7.57
N THR A 493 11.75 2.34 6.52
CA THR A 493 12.61 3.53 6.57
C THR A 493 11.83 4.82 6.78
N ALA A 494 10.51 4.79 6.55
CA ALA A 494 9.60 5.91 6.76
C ALA A 494 8.30 5.45 7.43
N SER A 495 7.68 6.37 8.18
CA SER A 495 6.37 6.13 8.81
C SER A 495 5.24 6.13 7.78
N LEU A 496 4.07 5.58 8.16
CA LEU A 496 2.88 5.66 7.31
C LEU A 496 2.49 7.12 7.06
N ALA A 497 2.59 7.98 8.09
CA ALA A 497 2.30 9.40 7.97
C ALA A 497 3.21 10.11 6.96
N ASP A 498 4.52 9.82 6.99
CA ASP A 498 5.42 10.43 6.04
C ASP A 498 5.15 9.92 4.62
N LEU A 499 4.90 8.62 4.43
CA LEU A 499 4.64 8.03 3.12
C LEU A 499 3.28 8.46 2.54
N ALA A 500 2.27 8.66 3.39
CA ALA A 500 0.95 9.14 2.99
C ALA A 500 1.04 10.54 2.36
N ALA A 501 1.94 11.40 2.84
CA ALA A 501 2.13 12.77 2.32
C ALA A 501 2.93 12.85 1.01
N ARG A 502 3.40 11.72 0.47
CA ARG A 502 4.35 11.67 -0.65
C ARG A 502 3.94 10.63 -1.69
N PRO A 503 2.95 10.92 -2.55
CA PRO A 503 2.44 9.96 -3.53
C PRO A 503 3.46 9.59 -4.62
N SER A 504 4.51 10.39 -4.83
CA SER A 504 5.62 10.04 -5.75
C SER A 504 6.33 8.73 -5.37
N LEU A 505 6.20 8.32 -4.12
CA LEU A 505 6.86 7.15 -3.51
C LEU A 505 6.05 5.90 -3.56
N TRP A 506 4.78 6.03 -3.93
CA TRP A 506 3.90 4.88 -3.98
C TRP A 506 4.33 4.01 -5.16
N THR A 507 4.09 2.72 -5.03
CA THR A 507 4.23 1.78 -6.14
C THR A 507 3.12 2.07 -7.15
N GLN A 508 3.51 2.54 -8.34
CA GLN A 508 2.62 2.84 -9.48
C GLN A 508 1.39 3.69 -9.10
N PRO A 509 1.56 4.92 -8.56
CA PRO A 509 0.47 5.72 -8.01
C PRO A 509 -0.67 5.95 -9.02
N ASP A 510 -0.35 6.29 -10.27
CA ASP A 510 -1.34 6.59 -11.31
C ASP A 510 -2.04 5.33 -11.84
N HIS A 511 -1.47 4.15 -11.62
CA HIS A 511 -2.07 2.87 -12.01
C HIS A 511 -3.12 2.40 -11.01
N PHE A 512 -2.88 2.57 -9.72
CA PHE A 512 -3.78 2.12 -8.64
C PHE A 512 -4.71 3.21 -8.10
N ASN A 513 -4.56 4.46 -8.58
CA ASN A 513 -5.37 5.60 -8.18
C ASN A 513 -5.78 6.40 -9.42
N ALA A 514 -6.96 7.01 -9.39
CA ALA A 514 -7.37 7.94 -10.46
C ALA A 514 -6.69 9.32 -10.29
N ASP A 515 -6.53 9.76 -9.05
CA ASP A 515 -5.80 10.96 -8.66
C ASP A 515 -5.02 10.66 -7.37
N ALA A 516 -3.72 10.37 -7.50
CA ALA A 516 -2.88 10.04 -6.36
C ALA A 516 -2.68 11.21 -5.39
N GLN A 517 -2.77 12.45 -5.85
CA GLN A 517 -2.64 13.62 -4.98
C GLN A 517 -3.89 13.82 -4.13
N ALA A 518 -5.09 13.65 -4.71
CA ALA A 518 -6.33 13.67 -3.96
C ALA A 518 -6.38 12.56 -2.89
N VAL A 519 -5.93 11.34 -3.24
CA VAL A 519 -5.83 10.23 -2.27
C VAL A 519 -4.82 10.53 -1.16
N SER A 520 -3.68 11.16 -1.48
CA SER A 520 -2.68 11.56 -0.49
C SER A 520 -3.24 12.63 0.46
N ALA A 521 -3.98 13.60 -0.07
CA ALA A 521 -4.70 14.59 0.73
C ALA A 521 -5.73 13.94 1.67
N ALA A 522 -6.46 12.92 1.22
CA ALA A 522 -7.41 12.20 2.06
C ALA A 522 -6.73 11.42 3.19
N LEU A 523 -5.65 10.70 2.90
CA LEU A 523 -4.87 9.97 3.92
C LEU A 523 -4.25 10.92 4.95
N THR A 524 -3.66 12.02 4.50
CA THR A 524 -3.05 13.02 5.39
C THR A 524 -4.09 13.75 6.23
N ALA A 525 -5.27 14.03 5.68
CA ALA A 525 -6.39 14.60 6.43
C ALA A 525 -6.88 13.67 7.55
N ALA A 526 -7.04 12.37 7.27
CA ALA A 526 -7.41 11.38 8.28
C ALA A 526 -6.36 11.29 9.41
N ILE A 527 -5.07 11.26 9.06
CA ILE A 527 -3.99 11.27 10.06
C ILE A 527 -3.99 12.56 10.90
N ALA A 528 -4.23 13.71 10.26
CA ALA A 528 -4.32 14.99 10.96
C ALA A 528 -5.54 15.07 11.90
N GLU A 529 -6.70 14.54 11.48
CA GLU A 529 -7.91 14.45 12.32
C GLU A 529 -7.63 13.61 13.57
N ALA A 530 -7.06 12.42 13.40
CA ALA A 530 -6.69 11.53 14.51
C ALA A 530 -5.70 12.20 15.49
N ARG A 531 -4.66 12.87 14.98
CA ARG A 531 -3.69 13.61 15.81
C ARG A 531 -4.35 14.76 16.56
N ALA A 532 -5.26 15.49 15.91
CA ALA A 532 -6.00 16.57 16.55
C ALA A 532 -6.86 16.02 17.70
N ASP A 533 -7.61 14.94 17.50
CA ASP A 533 -8.45 14.36 18.55
C ASP A 533 -7.65 13.86 19.76
N VAL A 534 -6.50 13.19 19.53
CA VAL A 534 -5.57 12.73 20.59
C VAL A 534 -5.09 13.87 21.51
N THR A 535 -4.91 15.08 20.97
CA THR A 535 -4.49 16.24 21.77
C THR A 535 -5.62 16.86 22.59
N HIS A 536 -6.88 16.66 22.21
CA HIS A 536 -8.04 17.26 22.87
C HIS A 536 -8.71 16.31 23.89
N ALA A 537 -8.54 14.99 23.74
CA ALA A 537 -9.22 13.99 24.57
C ALA A 537 -8.24 12.92 25.10
N ALA A 538 -8.17 12.80 26.43
CA ALA A 538 -7.34 11.78 27.07
C ALA A 538 -7.77 10.35 26.71
N ASP A 539 -9.05 10.13 26.45
CA ASP A 539 -9.68 8.86 26.04
C ASP A 539 -9.93 8.78 24.52
N SER A 540 -9.17 9.53 23.72
CA SER A 540 -9.27 9.53 22.26
C SER A 540 -9.23 8.11 21.68
N PRO A 541 -10.14 7.76 20.74
CA PRO A 541 -10.13 6.45 20.09
C PRO A 541 -8.89 6.25 19.19
N PHE A 542 -8.09 7.29 18.93
CA PHE A 542 -7.03 7.27 17.93
C PHE A 542 -5.61 7.11 18.48
N HIS A 543 -5.41 6.98 19.80
CA HIS A 543 -4.06 6.85 20.40
C HIS A 543 -3.22 5.74 19.74
N ALA A 544 -3.78 4.54 19.61
CA ALA A 544 -3.08 3.41 18.99
C ALA A 544 -2.77 3.66 17.50
N PHE A 545 -3.71 4.27 16.77
CA PHE A 545 -3.53 4.59 15.36
C PHE A 545 -2.45 5.64 15.13
N VAL A 546 -2.41 6.72 15.94
CA VAL A 546 -1.38 7.76 15.81
C VAL A 546 0.00 7.20 16.12
N ALA A 547 0.13 6.40 17.18
CA ALA A 547 1.41 5.74 17.51
C ALA A 547 1.90 4.83 16.37
N MET A 548 0.99 4.05 15.77
CA MET A 548 1.28 3.20 14.62
C MET A 548 1.61 4.00 13.35
N ALA A 549 0.86 5.06 13.07
CA ALA A 549 1.05 5.88 11.87
C ALA A 549 2.40 6.61 11.87
N ASP A 550 2.91 6.92 13.05
CA ASP A 550 4.18 7.62 13.29
C ASP A 550 5.38 6.67 13.46
N ASP A 551 5.15 5.36 13.60
CA ASP A 551 6.22 4.36 13.73
C ASP A 551 6.79 3.97 12.34
N PRO A 552 8.06 4.29 12.04
CA PRO A 552 8.70 3.86 10.79
C PRO A 552 8.79 2.34 10.66
N ALA A 553 8.92 1.61 11.77
CA ALA A 553 9.08 0.16 11.79
C ALA A 553 7.76 -0.61 11.57
N TRP A 554 6.61 0.04 11.71
CA TRP A 554 5.33 -0.62 11.50
C TRP A 554 5.16 -1.07 10.04
N THR A 555 4.72 -2.31 9.84
CA THR A 555 4.40 -2.87 8.52
C THR A 555 3.05 -3.58 8.61
N GLY A 556 2.32 -3.62 7.50
CA GLY A 556 1.00 -4.25 7.51
C GLY A 556 0.07 -3.78 6.41
N VAL A 557 -1.20 -4.13 6.58
CA VAL A 557 -2.30 -3.77 5.68
C VAL A 557 -3.34 -2.96 6.48
N ILE A 558 -3.66 -1.78 5.97
CA ILE A 558 -4.66 -0.88 6.56
C ILE A 558 -5.52 -0.26 5.46
N ALA A 559 -6.79 -0.09 5.76
CA ALA A 559 -7.76 0.57 4.90
C ALA A 559 -8.32 1.81 5.60
N PHE A 560 -8.61 2.84 4.81
CA PHE A 560 -9.28 4.06 5.24
C PHE A 560 -10.64 4.18 4.56
N ASN A 561 -11.56 4.91 5.19
CA ASN A 561 -12.86 5.25 4.62
C ASN A 561 -13.71 4.04 4.20
N ALA A 562 -13.53 2.87 4.84
CA ALA A 562 -14.33 1.69 4.55
C ALA A 562 -15.79 1.93 4.94
N ALA A 563 -16.71 1.77 4.00
CA ALA A 563 -18.14 1.99 4.27
C ALA A 563 -18.67 0.93 5.23
N ILE A 564 -19.62 1.31 6.06
CA ILE A 564 -20.28 0.41 7.00
C ILE A 564 -21.66 0.01 6.45
N ASP A 565 -21.84 -1.27 6.13
CA ASP A 565 -23.14 -1.80 5.68
C ASP A 565 -24.01 -2.13 6.90
N GLY A 566 -25.07 -1.35 7.06
CA GLY A 566 -26.01 -1.47 8.17
C GLY A 566 -27.00 -2.62 8.06
N SER A 567 -27.11 -3.26 6.90
CA SER A 567 -28.25 -4.13 6.56
C SER A 567 -28.35 -5.37 7.43
N ASN A 568 -27.20 -5.86 7.92
CA ASN A 568 -27.09 -7.08 8.72
C ASN A 568 -26.75 -6.81 10.20
N MET A 569 -26.75 -5.55 10.62
CA MET A 569 -26.44 -5.18 12.01
C MET A 569 -27.51 -5.66 13.00
N PRO A 570 -27.12 -5.92 14.27
CA PRO A 570 -28.06 -5.99 15.39
C PRO A 570 -29.02 -4.80 15.41
N ALA A 571 -30.28 -5.03 15.78
CA ALA A 571 -31.34 -4.04 15.61
C ALA A 571 -31.11 -2.73 16.41
N ASP A 572 -30.50 -2.87 17.57
CA ASP A 572 -30.09 -1.79 18.48
C ASP A 572 -28.88 -0.98 17.97
N LEU A 573 -28.02 -1.56 17.13
CA LEU A 573 -27.00 -0.82 16.38
C LEU A 573 -27.59 -0.16 15.14
N GLN A 574 -28.42 -0.89 14.40
CA GLN A 574 -28.97 -0.43 13.13
C GLN A 574 -29.87 0.81 13.29
N MET A 575 -30.53 0.99 14.44
CA MET A 575 -31.32 2.19 14.71
C MET A 575 -30.51 3.49 14.70
N LEU A 576 -29.18 3.43 14.93
CA LEU A 576 -28.29 4.60 14.86
C LEU A 576 -28.20 5.19 13.47
N LEU A 577 -28.31 4.34 12.44
CA LEU A 577 -28.15 4.73 11.05
C LEU A 577 -29.26 5.69 10.58
N GLY A 578 -30.43 5.65 11.23
CA GLY A 578 -31.54 6.56 10.92
C GLY A 578 -31.26 8.02 11.30
N GLY A 579 -30.22 8.28 12.10
CA GLY A 579 -29.83 9.61 12.57
C GLY A 579 -28.56 10.15 11.92
N ILE A 580 -27.94 9.40 11.02
CA ILE A 580 -26.71 9.80 10.34
C ILE A 580 -27.04 10.74 9.18
N ASN A 581 -26.31 11.85 9.09
CA ASN A 581 -26.26 12.67 7.89
C ASN A 581 -25.21 12.11 6.93
N GLY A 582 -25.65 11.49 5.83
CA GLY A 582 -24.76 10.84 4.85
C GLY A 582 -24.59 9.34 5.10
N SER A 583 -23.40 8.82 4.81
CA SER A 583 -23.00 7.42 5.01
C SER A 583 -22.09 7.26 6.22
N LEU A 584 -22.12 6.08 6.84
CA LEU A 584 -21.22 5.73 7.93
C LEU A 584 -19.97 5.05 7.37
N HIS A 585 -18.80 5.51 7.79
CA HIS A 585 -17.52 4.97 7.38
C HIS A 585 -16.62 4.70 8.60
N ALA A 586 -15.74 3.72 8.46
CA ALA A 586 -14.60 3.57 9.33
C ALA A 586 -13.58 4.67 9.00
N HIS A 587 -13.02 5.30 10.03
CA HIS A 587 -11.86 6.16 9.86
C HIS A 587 -10.69 5.32 9.33
N HIS A 588 -10.44 4.18 9.98
CA HIS A 588 -9.48 3.19 9.52
C HIS A 588 -9.86 1.79 9.99
N PHE A 589 -9.34 0.78 9.29
CA PHE A 589 -9.47 -0.64 9.58
C PHE A 589 -8.19 -1.36 9.19
N GLY A 590 -7.59 -2.14 10.07
CA GLY A 590 -6.33 -2.82 9.82
C GLY A 590 -6.32 -4.28 10.24
N ILE A 591 -5.33 -4.99 9.73
CA ILE A 591 -5.05 -6.39 10.07
C ILE A 591 -3.81 -6.40 10.96
N GLU A 592 -3.99 -6.80 12.22
CA GLU A 592 -2.88 -6.89 13.19
C GLU A 592 -2.05 -8.14 12.91
N ALA A 593 -2.72 -9.31 12.85
CA ALA A 593 -2.08 -10.59 12.61
C ALA A 593 -3.10 -11.62 12.12
N ASN A 594 -2.63 -12.58 11.33
CA ASN A 594 -3.40 -13.76 10.97
C ASN A 594 -2.89 -15.00 11.70
N GLN A 595 -3.79 -15.74 12.34
CA GLN A 595 -3.44 -17.03 12.94
C GLN A 595 -3.48 -18.11 11.86
N LEU A 596 -2.31 -18.61 11.48
CA LEU A 596 -2.16 -19.69 10.51
C LEU A 596 -2.20 -21.04 11.21
N ALA A 597 -2.96 -21.97 10.63
CA ALA A 597 -3.02 -23.36 11.05
C ALA A 597 -2.75 -24.29 9.86
N PRO A 598 -2.08 -25.43 10.08
CA PRO A 598 -1.96 -26.46 9.05
C PRO A 598 -3.34 -26.96 8.60
N LEU A 599 -3.46 -27.29 7.31
CA LEU A 599 -4.56 -28.12 6.82
C LEU A 599 -4.42 -29.51 7.46
N GLY A 600 -5.40 -29.93 8.29
CA GLY A 600 -5.31 -31.22 8.98
C GLY A 600 -5.30 -32.43 8.03
N GLY A 601 -4.82 -33.59 8.53
CA GLY A 601 -4.74 -34.84 7.77
C GLY A 601 -3.46 -34.98 6.93
N SER A 602 -3.52 -35.73 5.82
CA SER A 602 -2.37 -35.96 4.92
C SER A 602 -2.11 -34.79 3.93
N ARG A 603 -2.79 -33.64 4.08
CA ARG A 603 -2.66 -32.51 3.14
C ARG A 603 -1.64 -31.51 3.67
N THR A 604 -0.64 -31.20 2.86
CA THR A 604 0.31 -30.11 3.11
C THR A 604 -0.32 -28.78 2.72
N GLY A 605 -0.39 -27.82 3.65
CA GLY A 605 -0.90 -26.48 3.37
C GLY A 605 -1.27 -25.72 4.65
N LEU A 606 -1.60 -24.44 4.48
CA LEU A 606 -1.99 -23.50 5.52
C LEU A 606 -3.42 -23.00 5.30
N ARG A 607 -4.08 -22.63 6.40
CA ARG A 607 -5.28 -21.80 6.37
C ARG A 607 -5.18 -20.72 7.45
N ILE A 608 -5.82 -19.59 7.20
CA ILE A 608 -6.13 -18.63 8.26
C ILE A 608 -7.33 -19.19 9.03
N ASP A 609 -7.14 -19.49 10.32
CA ASP A 609 -8.21 -19.89 11.23
C ASP A 609 -9.01 -18.66 11.67
N GLN A 610 -8.32 -17.60 12.06
CA GLN A 610 -8.92 -16.32 12.42
C GLN A 610 -7.91 -15.19 12.23
N SER A 611 -8.42 -14.00 11.93
CA SER A 611 -7.66 -12.75 11.90
C SER A 611 -7.90 -11.93 13.16
N SER A 612 -6.83 -11.32 13.67
CA SER A 612 -6.89 -10.22 14.61
C SER A 612 -7.03 -8.91 13.83
N LEU A 613 -8.17 -8.26 13.98
CA LEU A 613 -8.55 -7.05 13.26
C LEU A 613 -8.66 -5.88 14.23
N PHE A 614 -8.31 -4.68 13.78
CA PHE A 614 -8.42 -3.45 14.56
C PHE A 614 -8.98 -2.33 13.70
N GLY A 615 -9.46 -1.26 14.34
CA GLY A 615 -9.93 -0.10 13.61
C GLY A 615 -10.80 0.81 14.45
N VAL A 616 -11.21 1.92 13.85
CA VAL A 616 -12.09 2.90 14.47
C VAL A 616 -13.18 3.30 13.49
N ILE A 617 -14.44 3.17 13.94
CA ILE A 617 -15.57 3.89 13.35
C ILE A 617 -15.69 5.20 14.12
N TYR A 618 -15.59 6.32 13.41
CA TYR A 618 -15.71 7.64 14.01
C TYR A 618 -16.64 8.49 13.15
N TYR A 619 -17.71 8.95 13.77
CA TYR A 619 -18.68 9.85 13.15
C TYR A 619 -18.98 10.96 14.13
N ARG A 620 -18.88 12.20 13.65
CA ARG A 620 -19.33 13.40 14.33
C ARG A 620 -20.24 14.14 13.35
N ASP A 621 -21.47 14.44 13.77
CA ASP A 621 -22.36 15.23 12.93
C ASP A 621 -21.69 16.59 12.63
N PRO A 622 -21.48 16.94 11.35
CA PRO A 622 -20.80 18.17 10.97
C PRO A 622 -21.56 19.44 11.39
N GLY A 623 -22.82 19.30 11.80
CA GLY A 623 -23.74 20.41 11.94
C GLY A 623 -24.28 20.84 10.57
N GLY A 624 -25.55 21.19 10.52
CA GLY A 624 -26.21 21.70 9.33
C GLY A 624 -26.86 23.06 9.60
N ALA A 625 -27.23 23.77 8.53
CA ALA A 625 -28.20 24.86 8.68
C ALA A 625 -29.47 24.27 9.29
N ALA A 626 -29.98 24.91 10.35
CA ALA A 626 -31.27 24.52 10.91
C ALA A 626 -32.31 24.53 9.79
N ASP A 627 -33.07 23.44 9.67
CA ASP A 627 -34.20 23.35 8.76
C ASP A 627 -35.09 24.58 8.94
N SER A 628 -35.57 25.16 7.84
CA SER A 628 -36.43 26.34 7.86
C SER A 628 -37.76 26.04 7.13
N PRO A 629 -38.90 25.99 7.85
CA PRO A 629 -39.03 26.12 9.31
C PRO A 629 -38.47 24.90 10.07
N PRO A 630 -38.06 25.05 11.35
CA PRO A 630 -37.57 23.94 12.15
C PRO A 630 -38.64 22.85 12.28
N PRO A 631 -38.32 21.57 12.09
CA PRO A 631 -39.28 20.48 12.25
C PRO A 631 -39.71 20.37 13.71
N ASP A 632 -40.94 19.94 13.94
CA ASP A 632 -41.48 19.68 15.28
C ASP A 632 -40.64 18.64 16.04
N LEU A 633 -40.13 17.63 15.32
CA LEU A 633 -39.30 16.55 15.83
C LEU A 633 -38.19 16.22 14.83
N GLN A 634 -36.96 16.02 15.32
CA GLN A 634 -35.85 15.54 14.50
C GLN A 634 -34.97 14.57 15.28
N TYR A 635 -34.52 13.51 14.61
CA TYR A 635 -33.60 12.53 15.17
C TYR A 635 -32.23 12.68 14.53
N ARG A 636 -31.17 12.74 15.35
CA ARG A 636 -29.78 12.78 14.90
C ARG A 636 -28.87 11.89 15.73
N LEU A 637 -27.87 11.31 15.08
CA LEU A 637 -26.68 10.79 15.72
C LEU A 637 -25.71 11.96 15.83
N GLU A 638 -25.34 12.39 17.03
CA GLU A 638 -24.39 13.51 17.20
C GLU A 638 -22.94 13.03 17.19
N LEU A 639 -22.70 11.85 17.78
CA LEU A 639 -21.39 11.22 17.88
C LEU A 639 -21.55 9.70 17.85
N LEU A 640 -20.68 9.02 17.13
CA LEU A 640 -20.42 7.59 17.26
C LEU A 640 -18.91 7.35 17.18
N SER A 641 -18.37 6.72 18.22
CA SER A 641 -17.00 6.25 18.28
C SER A 641 -17.01 4.78 18.70
N VAL A 642 -16.47 3.91 17.86
CA VAL A 642 -16.35 2.47 18.11
C VAL A 642 -14.91 2.06 17.81
N VAL A 643 -14.22 1.56 18.82
CA VAL A 643 -12.84 1.06 18.71
C VAL A 643 -12.86 -0.45 18.70
N PHE A 644 -12.19 -1.04 17.72
CA PHE A 644 -11.98 -2.47 17.58
C PHE A 644 -10.53 -2.82 17.90
N SER A 645 -10.34 -3.83 18.72
CA SER A 645 -9.03 -4.44 18.96
C SER A 645 -9.21 -5.95 19.09
N ASN A 646 -8.34 -6.72 18.44
CA ASN A 646 -8.43 -8.18 18.35
C ASN A 646 -9.83 -8.68 17.93
N SER A 647 -10.39 -8.03 16.90
CA SER A 647 -11.71 -8.35 16.32
C SER A 647 -12.89 -8.18 17.29
N LYS A 648 -12.73 -7.35 18.34
CA LYS A 648 -13.75 -7.06 19.36
C LYS A 648 -13.90 -5.58 19.64
N VAL A 649 -15.12 -5.13 19.93
CA VAL A 649 -15.36 -3.75 20.41
C VAL A 649 -14.77 -3.60 21.81
N THR A 650 -13.81 -2.69 21.97
CA THR A 650 -13.16 -2.39 23.26
C THR A 650 -13.58 -1.04 23.83
N GLN A 651 -14.00 -0.12 22.98
CA GLN A 651 -14.56 1.18 23.38
C GLN A 651 -15.77 1.48 22.49
N PHE A 652 -16.84 1.93 23.13
CA PHE A 652 -18.06 2.36 22.45
C PHE A 652 -18.58 3.63 23.11
N ASN A 653 -18.75 4.68 22.31
CA ASN A 653 -19.35 5.92 22.75
C ASN A 653 -20.31 6.41 21.66
N ALA A 654 -21.58 6.58 22.02
CA ALA A 654 -22.59 7.10 21.11
C ALA A 654 -23.44 8.15 21.80
N LYS A 655 -23.74 9.24 21.09
CA LYS A 655 -24.62 10.31 21.53
C LYS A 655 -25.69 10.50 20.46
N VAL A 656 -26.95 10.33 20.84
CA VAL A 656 -28.08 10.57 19.95
C VAL A 656 -28.93 11.71 20.50
N GLY A 657 -29.41 12.57 19.60
CA GLY A 657 -30.26 13.70 19.90
C GLY A 657 -31.67 13.48 19.35
N LEU A 658 -32.67 13.78 20.16
CA LEU A 658 -34.04 13.99 19.73
C LEU A 658 -34.38 15.47 19.92
N VAL A 659 -34.43 16.23 18.83
CA VAL A 659 -34.89 17.62 18.82
C VAL A 659 -36.41 17.60 19.04
N LEU A 660 -36.87 18.35 20.04
CA LEU A 660 -38.28 18.44 20.43
C LEU A 660 -38.76 19.89 20.38
N ASN A 661 -39.13 20.36 19.19
CA ASN A 661 -39.62 21.73 18.99
C ASN A 661 -41.11 21.87 19.25
N ALA A 662 -41.89 20.81 19.10
CA ALA A 662 -43.29 20.79 19.48
C ALA A 662 -43.74 19.41 19.98
N LEU A 663 -44.70 19.41 20.89
CA LEU A 663 -45.39 18.20 21.37
C LEU A 663 -46.87 18.54 21.56
N PHE A 664 -47.76 17.59 21.24
CA PHE A 664 -49.22 17.81 21.27
C PHE A 664 -49.68 19.03 20.43
N GLY A 665 -48.97 19.31 19.34
CA GLY A 665 -49.24 20.47 18.46
C GLY A 665 -48.91 21.83 19.09
N ARG A 666 -48.14 21.86 20.18
CA ARG A 666 -47.72 23.07 20.89
C ARG A 666 -46.20 23.21 20.86
N PRO A 667 -45.65 24.40 20.56
CA PRO A 667 -44.21 24.62 20.61
C PRO A 667 -43.66 24.44 22.02
N LEU A 668 -42.45 23.90 22.11
CA LEU A 668 -41.72 23.64 23.34
C LEU A 668 -40.50 24.55 23.49
N THR A 669 -40.07 24.76 24.73
CA THR A 669 -38.78 25.39 25.04
C THR A 669 -38.15 24.67 26.21
N LEU A 670 -36.97 24.11 25.98
CA LEU A 670 -36.15 23.48 27.00
C LEU A 670 -35.70 24.52 28.05
N LEU A 671 -35.96 24.21 29.32
CA LEU A 671 -35.65 25.06 30.48
C LEU A 671 -34.48 24.51 31.32
N SER A 672 -34.28 23.18 31.35
CA SER A 672 -33.22 22.57 32.16
C SER A 672 -31.82 22.85 31.59
N PRO A 673 -30.78 23.02 32.45
CA PRO A 673 -29.40 22.97 32.01
C PRO A 673 -29.08 21.56 31.49
N VAL A 674 -28.50 21.48 30.29
CA VAL A 674 -28.14 20.19 29.69
C VAL A 674 -26.73 19.80 30.15
N PRO A 675 -26.53 18.63 30.80
CA PRO A 675 -25.21 18.20 31.30
C PRO A 675 -24.14 18.04 30.22
N SER A 676 -24.56 17.93 28.95
CA SER A 676 -23.71 17.92 27.77
C SER A 676 -24.42 18.77 26.72
N PRO A 677 -23.81 19.88 26.23
CA PRO A 677 -24.47 20.74 25.26
C PRO A 677 -24.85 19.92 24.02
N PRO A 678 -26.12 19.97 23.59
CA PRO A 678 -26.56 19.28 22.38
C PRO A 678 -26.01 19.97 21.13
N LEU A 679 -26.03 19.28 20.00
CA LEU A 679 -25.70 19.89 18.71
C LEU A 679 -26.71 20.99 18.34
N GLU A 680 -27.99 20.76 18.66
CA GLU A 680 -29.09 21.70 18.40
C GLU A 680 -29.84 22.06 19.68
N ALA A 681 -30.38 23.27 19.73
CA ALA A 681 -31.23 23.70 20.83
C ALA A 681 -32.48 22.81 20.95
N ASN A 682 -33.11 22.79 22.13
CA ASN A 682 -34.34 22.04 22.39
C ASN A 682 -34.20 20.50 22.28
N THR A 683 -32.97 19.98 22.38
CA THR A 683 -32.67 18.56 22.16
C THR A 683 -32.57 17.78 23.46
N LEU A 684 -33.25 16.63 23.49
CA LEU A 684 -33.07 15.60 24.49
C LEU A 684 -31.94 14.67 24.02
N VAL A 685 -30.90 14.55 24.84
CA VAL A 685 -29.68 13.78 24.51
C VAL A 685 -29.70 12.45 25.27
N LEU A 686 -29.49 11.36 24.53
CA LEU A 686 -29.28 10.03 25.10
C LEU A 686 -27.86 9.57 24.82
N LYS A 687 -27.24 8.94 25.83
CA LYS A 687 -25.95 8.26 25.66
C LYS A 687 -26.16 6.77 25.47
N GLY A 688 -25.42 6.19 24.54
CA GLY A 688 -25.34 4.77 24.31
C GLY A 688 -24.35 4.10 25.26
N GLN A 689 -24.71 2.94 25.79
CA GLN A 689 -23.82 2.04 26.54
C GLN A 689 -23.81 0.69 25.85
N TYR A 690 -22.60 0.19 25.55
CA TYR A 690 -22.38 -1.13 24.98
C TYR A 690 -22.14 -2.16 26.09
N GLN A 691 -22.81 -3.30 26.00
CA GLN A 691 -22.59 -4.45 26.86
C GLN A 691 -22.63 -5.73 26.03
N THR A 692 -21.70 -6.64 26.29
CA THR A 692 -21.73 -7.96 25.67
C THR A 692 -22.56 -8.91 26.53
N GLN A 693 -23.61 -9.49 25.95
CA GLN A 693 -24.42 -10.52 26.59
C GLN A 693 -24.36 -11.80 25.74
N ASN A 694 -23.86 -12.90 26.31
CA ASN A 694 -23.69 -14.19 25.62
C ASN A 694 -22.87 -14.09 24.31
N GLY A 695 -21.85 -13.24 24.28
CA GLY A 695 -21.01 -13.03 23.10
C GLY A 695 -21.64 -12.14 22.02
N VAL A 696 -22.85 -11.63 22.23
CA VAL A 696 -23.53 -10.67 21.34
C VAL A 696 -23.46 -9.28 21.98
N GLY A 697 -22.92 -8.31 21.25
CA GLY A 697 -22.95 -6.91 21.64
C GLY A 697 -24.38 -6.37 21.62
N GLN A 698 -24.78 -5.70 22.71
CA GLN A 698 -26.03 -4.94 22.78
C GLN A 698 -25.75 -3.49 23.17
N VAL A 699 -26.51 -2.58 22.60
CA VAL A 699 -26.44 -1.15 22.92
C VAL A 699 -27.76 -0.68 23.54
N THR A 700 -27.65 -0.03 24.69
CA THR A 700 -28.78 0.62 25.35
C THR A 700 -28.58 2.12 25.37
N PHE A 701 -29.65 2.88 25.11
CA PHE A 701 -29.61 4.34 25.09
C PHE A 701 -30.49 4.90 26.20
N ARG A 702 -29.93 5.81 27.01
CA ARG A 702 -30.66 6.47 28.10
C ARG A 702 -30.23 7.92 28.29
N THR A 703 -31.14 8.75 28.78
CA THR A 703 -30.81 10.08 29.30
C THR A 703 -30.01 9.95 30.61
N LEU A 704 -29.07 10.87 30.84
CA LEU A 704 -28.29 10.92 32.09
C LEU A 704 -28.89 11.84 33.15
N ALA A 705 -29.82 12.71 32.76
CA ALA A 705 -30.47 13.68 33.61
C ALA A 705 -31.92 13.90 33.14
N PRO A 706 -32.80 14.41 34.01
CA PRO A 706 -34.14 14.82 33.62
C PRO A 706 -34.12 16.04 32.71
N TYR A 707 -35.14 16.18 31.87
CA TYR A 707 -35.34 17.30 30.95
C TYR A 707 -36.65 18.02 31.26
N LEU A 708 -36.61 19.34 31.42
CA LEU A 708 -37.78 20.19 31.60
C LEU A 708 -38.07 20.99 30.34
N TYR A 709 -39.25 20.85 29.77
CA TYR A 709 -39.72 21.70 28.68
C TYR A 709 -40.96 22.49 29.08
N ALA A 710 -41.02 23.76 28.71
CA ALA A 710 -42.23 24.59 28.80
C ALA A 710 -42.99 24.60 27.47
N PHE A 711 -44.31 24.51 27.55
CA PHE A 711 -45.19 24.72 26.40
C PHE A 711 -45.40 26.22 26.18
N LYS A 712 -45.19 26.70 24.95
CA LYS A 712 -45.46 28.09 24.59
C LYS A 712 -46.94 28.28 24.24
N PRO A 713 -47.62 29.29 24.81
CA PRO A 713 -48.96 29.66 24.35
C PRO A 713 -48.87 30.22 22.91
N PRO A 714 -49.90 30.00 22.08
CA PRO A 714 -49.91 30.44 20.68
C PRO A 714 -49.95 31.98 20.53
N SER A 715 -50.46 32.68 21.53
CA SER A 715 -50.48 34.14 21.62
C SER A 715 -50.60 34.57 23.10
N PRO A 716 -50.25 35.82 23.44
CA PRO A 716 -50.52 36.37 24.76
C PRO A 716 -52.00 36.25 25.11
N GLY A 717 -52.32 35.72 26.31
CA GLY A 717 -53.71 35.53 26.77
C GLY A 717 -54.44 34.32 26.18
N ALA A 718 -53.80 33.48 25.38
CA ALA A 718 -54.38 32.22 24.92
C ALA A 718 -54.47 31.19 26.06
N SER A 719 -55.40 30.24 25.93
CA SER A 719 -55.50 29.12 26.87
C SER A 719 -54.23 28.26 26.87
N GLN A 720 -53.70 27.98 28.05
CA GLN A 720 -52.51 27.17 28.28
C GLN A 720 -52.84 26.06 29.29
N VAL A 721 -53.33 24.93 28.80
CA VAL A 721 -53.68 23.80 29.67
C VAL A 721 -52.44 23.14 30.25
N LEU A 722 -51.46 22.81 29.42
CA LEU A 722 -50.15 22.29 29.83
C LEU A 722 -49.17 23.46 29.96
N SER A 723 -48.53 23.58 31.11
CA SER A 723 -47.47 24.55 31.36
C SER A 723 -46.10 23.94 31.05
N GLU A 724 -45.83 22.75 31.56
CA GLU A 724 -44.53 22.08 31.46
C GLU A 724 -44.68 20.57 31.26
N ILE A 725 -43.61 19.95 30.75
CA ILE A 725 -43.39 18.51 30.78
C ILE A 725 -42.03 18.22 31.39
N HIS A 726 -42.03 17.44 32.47
CA HIS A 726 -40.84 17.02 33.21
C HIS A 726 -40.52 15.59 32.80
N MET A 727 -39.54 15.41 31.92
CA MET A 727 -39.12 14.08 31.49
C MET A 727 -38.09 13.55 32.48
N ALA A 728 -38.50 12.62 33.34
CA ALA A 728 -37.63 11.97 34.32
C ALA A 728 -36.55 11.10 33.63
N GLY A 729 -36.91 10.50 32.49
CA GLY A 729 -35.94 9.82 31.63
C GLY A 729 -36.51 9.39 30.30
N ALA A 730 -35.62 9.12 29.36
CA ALA A 730 -35.97 8.52 28.08
C ALA A 730 -34.99 7.41 27.68
N SER A 731 -35.47 6.47 26.88
CA SER A 731 -34.66 5.44 26.24
C SER A 731 -35.03 5.27 24.77
N LEU A 732 -34.06 4.90 23.95
CA LEU A 732 -34.28 4.52 22.55
C LEU A 732 -34.20 2.99 22.45
N VAL A 733 -35.24 2.35 21.91
CA VAL A 733 -35.33 0.89 21.79
C VAL A 733 -35.82 0.47 20.40
N PRO A 734 -35.30 -0.64 19.84
CA PRO A 734 -35.88 -1.23 18.64
C PRO A 734 -37.25 -1.84 18.95
N THR A 735 -38.23 -1.63 18.07
CA THR A 735 -39.63 -2.10 18.24
C THR A 735 -40.05 -3.12 17.18
N GLY A 736 -39.28 -3.29 16.12
CA GLY A 736 -39.54 -4.31 15.11
C GLY A 736 -38.55 -4.25 13.95
N THR A 737 -38.51 -5.33 13.17
CA THR A 737 -37.74 -5.39 11.92
C THR A 737 -38.62 -5.82 10.77
N THR A 738 -38.46 -5.17 9.63
CA THR A 738 -39.18 -5.46 8.39
C THR A 738 -38.18 -5.63 7.25
N SER A 739 -38.34 -6.67 6.43
CA SER A 739 -37.63 -6.81 5.16
C SER A 739 -38.44 -6.16 4.04
N ASP A 740 -37.82 -5.37 3.17
CA ASP A 740 -38.53 -4.73 2.05
C ASP A 740 -38.60 -5.58 0.78
N GLY A 741 -38.43 -6.90 0.89
CA GLY A 741 -38.47 -7.85 -0.23
C GLY A 741 -37.18 -7.89 -1.07
N SER A 742 -36.27 -6.93 -0.90
CA SER A 742 -34.92 -6.92 -1.51
C SER A 742 -33.86 -7.67 -0.71
N GLY A 743 -34.23 -8.17 0.49
CA GLY A 743 -33.30 -8.71 1.48
C GLY A 743 -32.79 -7.67 2.48
N ALA A 744 -32.94 -6.37 2.21
CA ALA A 744 -32.56 -5.31 3.13
C ALA A 744 -33.49 -5.27 4.38
N ARG A 745 -32.89 -5.34 5.56
CA ARG A 745 -33.60 -5.23 6.85
C ARG A 745 -33.75 -3.76 7.21
N LYS A 746 -34.96 -3.34 7.60
CA LYS A 746 -35.25 -2.03 8.19
C LYS A 746 -35.66 -2.22 9.65
N VAL A 747 -35.05 -1.45 10.54
CA VAL A 747 -35.43 -1.39 11.95
C VAL A 747 -36.41 -0.25 12.19
N LYS A 748 -37.48 -0.55 12.92
CA LYS A 748 -38.31 0.45 13.59
C LYS A 748 -37.80 0.61 15.01
N ALA A 749 -37.73 1.85 15.49
CA ALA A 749 -37.31 2.15 16.85
C ALA A 749 -38.28 3.13 17.50
N ARG A 750 -38.21 3.27 18.82
CA ARG A 750 -39.08 4.17 19.59
C ARG A 750 -38.29 4.82 20.71
N PHE A 751 -38.46 6.13 20.85
CA PHE A 751 -38.17 6.80 22.12
C PHE A 751 -39.29 6.51 23.10
N GLN A 752 -38.95 5.87 24.22
CA GLN A 752 -39.83 5.65 25.34
C GLN A 752 -39.50 6.68 26.42
N ILE A 753 -40.45 7.55 26.73
CA ILE A 753 -40.28 8.66 27.65
C ILE A 753 -41.19 8.43 28.86
N GLY A 754 -40.64 8.64 30.06
CA GLY A 754 -41.37 8.67 31.31
C GLY A 754 -41.14 9.98 32.05
N GLY A 755 -42.14 10.43 32.80
CA GLY A 755 -42.09 11.74 33.44
C GLY A 755 -43.43 12.20 33.97
N GLU A 756 -43.61 13.50 34.03
CA GLU A 756 -44.82 14.15 34.55
C GLU A 756 -45.30 15.26 33.61
N LEU A 757 -46.61 15.37 33.44
CA LEU A 757 -47.27 16.49 32.78
C LEU A 757 -47.72 17.50 33.82
N TRP A 758 -47.32 18.76 33.65
CA TRP A 758 -47.65 19.84 34.56
C TRP A 758 -48.67 20.76 33.89
N PHE A 759 -49.78 21.01 34.58
CA PHE A 759 -50.88 21.83 34.09
C PHE A 759 -50.75 23.25 34.63
N SER A 760 -51.28 24.22 33.89
CA SER A 760 -51.36 25.60 34.39
C SER A 760 -52.45 25.69 35.46
N ALA A 761 -52.13 26.33 36.58
CA ALA A 761 -53.10 26.66 37.64
C ALA A 761 -54.16 27.69 37.16
N SER A 762 -53.93 28.36 36.03
CA SER A 762 -54.90 29.21 35.35
C SER A 762 -54.84 28.97 33.84
N PRO A 763 -55.48 27.90 33.35
CA PRO A 763 -55.34 27.47 31.95
C PRO A 763 -56.19 28.28 30.97
N PHE A 764 -57.13 29.11 31.46
CA PHE A 764 -58.08 29.88 30.65
C PHE A 764 -58.01 31.37 31.00
N PRO A 765 -58.21 32.27 30.01
CA PRO A 765 -58.22 33.72 30.25
C PRO A 765 -59.56 34.16 30.87
N VAL A 766 -59.80 33.71 32.10
CA VAL A 766 -60.98 34.08 32.91
C VAL A 766 -60.55 34.92 34.11
N PRO A 767 -61.42 35.81 34.64
CA PRO A 767 -61.07 36.71 35.74
C PRO A 767 -60.66 36.00 37.03
N ASP A 768 -61.28 34.86 37.32
CA ASP A 768 -61.00 34.04 38.49
C ASP A 768 -60.24 32.77 38.06
N PRO A 769 -58.95 32.62 38.42
CA PRO A 769 -58.16 31.46 38.03
C PRO A 769 -58.72 30.19 38.68
N ILE A 770 -59.02 29.18 37.87
CA ILE A 770 -59.46 27.85 38.34
C ILE A 770 -58.40 26.83 37.92
N ASP A 771 -57.79 26.20 38.91
CA ASP A 771 -56.94 25.03 38.71
C ASP A 771 -57.83 23.79 38.48
N LEU A 772 -58.10 23.49 37.22
CA LEU A 772 -59.02 22.43 36.81
C LEU A 772 -58.44 21.03 36.93
N PHE A 773 -57.11 20.90 36.94
CA PHE A 773 -56.45 19.60 36.87
C PHE A 773 -55.78 19.23 38.19
N SER A 774 -55.43 20.22 39.03
CA SER A 774 -54.78 20.02 40.33
C SER A 774 -53.45 19.24 40.25
N TYR A 775 -52.85 19.18 39.06
CA TYR A 775 -51.56 18.57 38.77
C TYR A 775 -50.60 19.66 38.29
N GLY A 776 -49.62 19.99 39.12
CA GLY A 776 -48.72 21.13 38.93
C GLY A 776 -49.26 22.43 39.55
N ALA A 777 -48.39 23.17 40.25
CA ALA A 777 -48.53 24.60 40.57
C ALA A 777 -47.27 25.08 41.31
N ALA A 778 -46.89 26.32 41.04
CA ALA A 778 -45.73 27.02 41.58
C ALA A 778 -45.78 27.17 43.11
N GLY A 779 -44.80 26.59 43.82
CA GLY A 779 -44.60 26.78 45.26
C GLY A 779 -44.43 25.49 46.04
N SER A 780 -43.17 25.08 46.23
CA SER A 780 -42.65 24.10 47.20
C SER A 780 -43.44 22.80 47.44
N GLY A 781 -43.72 22.01 46.38
CA GLY A 781 -44.06 20.59 46.56
C GLY A 781 -45.16 19.99 45.68
N GLY A 782 -45.69 20.70 44.69
CA GLY A 782 -46.63 20.11 43.73
C GLY A 782 -46.02 18.97 42.92
N THR A 783 -46.82 17.95 42.59
CA THR A 783 -46.45 16.84 41.69
C THR A 783 -47.21 16.97 40.38
N GLY A 784 -46.55 16.73 39.24
CA GLY A 784 -47.26 16.64 37.97
C GLY A 784 -48.05 15.33 37.84
N LEU A 785 -48.83 15.21 36.77
CA LEU A 785 -49.53 13.97 36.42
C LEU A 785 -48.50 12.97 35.86
N PRO A 786 -48.21 11.86 36.53
CA PRO A 786 -47.21 10.91 36.06
C PRO A 786 -47.64 10.20 34.79
N PHE A 787 -46.71 10.00 33.88
CA PHE A 787 -46.87 9.16 32.70
C PHE A 787 -45.64 8.27 32.51
N ALA A 788 -45.86 7.11 31.90
CA ALA A 788 -44.81 6.19 31.50
C ALA A 788 -45.05 5.72 30.06
N ASN A 789 -43.97 5.33 29.38
CA ASN A 789 -44.00 4.75 28.04
C ASN A 789 -44.65 5.66 26.97
N MET A 790 -44.56 6.99 27.11
CA MET A 790 -44.91 7.88 26.01
C MET A 790 -43.97 7.58 24.84
N GLY A 791 -44.54 7.19 23.70
CA GLY A 791 -43.78 6.71 22.55
C GLY A 791 -43.68 7.75 21.44
N ILE A 792 -42.46 8.00 20.98
CA ILE A 792 -42.19 8.66 19.70
C ILE A 792 -41.57 7.61 18.76
N ASP A 793 -42.34 7.20 17.76
CA ASP A 793 -41.97 6.12 16.83
C ASP A 793 -41.07 6.65 15.70
N LEU A 794 -39.91 6.01 15.51
CA LEU A 794 -39.07 6.13 14.34
C LEU A 794 -39.45 5.06 13.32
N GLY A 795 -39.91 5.47 12.15
CA GLY A 795 -40.17 4.54 11.05
C GLY A 795 -40.38 5.25 9.72
N PRO A 796 -40.22 4.52 8.59
CA PRO A 796 -40.64 5.03 7.28
C PRO A 796 -42.17 5.17 7.29
N GLU A 797 -42.67 6.35 6.88
CA GLU A 797 -44.12 6.61 6.80
C GLU A 797 -44.84 5.62 5.86
N PRO A 798 -46.09 5.25 6.14
CA PRO A 798 -47.01 4.79 5.11
C PRO A 798 -47.43 5.98 4.23
N LEU A 799 -47.13 5.88 2.94
CA LEU A 799 -47.48 6.80 1.86
C LEU A 799 -48.84 7.50 2.01
N TRP A 800 -48.85 8.76 2.44
CA TRP A 800 -49.82 9.79 2.00
C TRP A 800 -49.14 11.17 2.02
N HIS A 801 -48.61 11.58 0.87
CA HIS A 801 -48.07 12.92 0.52
C HIS A 801 -46.97 13.54 1.41
N HIS A 802 -45.73 13.48 0.90
CA HIS A 802 -44.59 14.38 1.12
C HIS A 802 -44.71 15.44 2.24
N VAL A 803 -44.39 15.06 3.49
CA VAL A 803 -43.58 15.82 4.48
C VAL A 803 -43.03 14.79 5.48
N ARG A 804 -41.72 14.80 5.79
CA ARG A 804 -41.15 14.01 6.89
C ARG A 804 -41.71 14.54 8.23
N GLN A 805 -42.72 13.88 8.81
CA GLN A 805 -43.16 14.17 10.18
C GLN A 805 -43.26 12.91 11.04
N LEU A 806 -42.63 12.95 12.21
CA LEU A 806 -42.72 11.94 13.27
C LEU A 806 -44.03 12.13 14.06
N ARG A 807 -44.69 11.03 14.47
CA ARG A 807 -45.93 11.09 15.28
C ARG A 807 -45.71 10.58 16.71
N ALA A 808 -46.13 11.36 17.70
CA ALA A 808 -46.26 10.91 19.09
C ALA A 808 -47.62 10.20 19.30
N ARG A 809 -47.65 9.06 20.00
CA ARG A 809 -48.89 8.39 20.44
C ARG A 809 -48.80 8.03 21.93
N ILE A 810 -49.87 8.30 22.68
CA ILE A 810 -50.04 7.83 24.06
C ILE A 810 -50.97 6.61 24.05
N ARG A 811 -50.58 5.50 24.71
CA ARG A 811 -51.50 4.43 25.08
C ARG A 811 -51.52 4.31 26.60
N HIS A 812 -52.71 4.32 27.19
CA HIS A 812 -52.93 3.93 28.58
C HIS A 812 -53.27 2.44 28.62
N ASP A 813 -52.45 1.64 29.30
CA ASP A 813 -52.86 0.31 29.76
C ASP A 813 -53.29 0.42 31.23
N ALA A 814 -54.60 0.46 31.47
CA ALA A 814 -55.16 0.28 32.80
C ALA A 814 -55.45 -1.21 33.00
N GLY A 815 -54.63 -1.89 33.80
CA GLY A 815 -54.90 -3.27 34.22
C GLY A 815 -56.06 -3.33 35.22
N GLU A 816 -57.25 -3.71 34.77
CA GLU A 816 -58.35 -4.06 35.69
C GLU A 816 -58.21 -5.50 36.19
N SER A 817 -57.94 -5.63 37.48
CA SER A 817 -58.15 -6.85 38.25
C SER A 817 -59.65 -7.07 38.46
N ARG A 818 -60.26 -8.09 37.84
CA ARG A 818 -61.63 -8.51 38.17
C ARG A 818 -61.66 -9.85 38.87
N GLN A 819 -61.88 -9.78 40.19
CA GLN A 819 -62.33 -10.89 41.02
C GLN A 819 -63.71 -11.39 40.55
N ALA A 820 -63.87 -12.70 40.67
CA ALA A 820 -65.00 -13.49 40.23
C ALA A 820 -66.30 -13.20 40.99
N LEU A 821 -67.42 -13.17 40.27
CA LEU A 821 -68.70 -13.68 40.79
C LEU A 821 -69.49 -14.33 39.65
N ARG A 822 -69.69 -15.66 39.74
CA ARG A 822 -70.59 -16.45 38.88
C ARG A 822 -72.05 -16.16 39.26
N PRO A 823 -72.99 -16.43 38.34
CA PRO A 823 -73.84 -17.60 38.60
C PRO A 823 -74.04 -18.54 37.40
N ARG A 824 -74.38 -19.78 37.76
CA ARG A 824 -74.66 -20.97 36.94
C ARG A 824 -75.80 -20.76 35.93
N ARG A 825 -75.63 -21.33 34.73
CA ARG A 825 -76.55 -22.34 34.15
C ARG A 825 -75.85 -23.15 33.04
N GLN A 826 -76.15 -24.45 33.04
CA GLN A 826 -75.52 -25.54 32.30
C GLN A 826 -76.39 -25.90 31.04
N PRO A 827 -76.08 -26.92 30.21
CA PRO A 827 -75.84 -26.74 28.78
C PRO A 827 -76.72 -27.63 27.84
N HIS A 828 -76.66 -27.37 26.53
CA HIS A 828 -76.99 -28.34 25.48
C HIS A 828 -75.89 -28.23 24.40
N ARG A 829 -74.95 -29.18 24.25
CA ARG A 829 -74.96 -30.46 23.50
C ARG A 829 -75.24 -30.32 21.98
N GLN A 830 -74.17 -30.47 21.19
CA GLN A 830 -73.97 -31.26 19.94
C GLN A 830 -72.75 -30.65 19.20
N ALA A 831 -71.56 -31.28 19.08
CA ALA A 831 -71.17 -32.46 18.28
C ALA A 831 -71.74 -32.38 16.83
N ALA A 832 -71.00 -32.48 15.73
CA ALA A 832 -69.72 -33.12 15.48
C ALA A 832 -69.07 -32.61 14.17
N ALA A 833 -67.78 -32.91 14.02
CA ALA A 833 -66.95 -32.75 12.84
C ALA A 833 -67.26 -33.76 11.72
N ARG A 834 -66.85 -33.43 10.47
CA ARG A 834 -66.06 -34.24 9.51
C ARG A 834 -66.12 -33.56 8.13
N LEU A 835 -65.00 -33.15 7.52
CA LEU A 835 -64.04 -33.94 6.70
C LEU A 835 -64.64 -34.55 5.42
N GLY A 836 -64.15 -34.08 4.28
CA GLY A 836 -64.37 -34.58 2.90
C GLY A 836 -64.04 -33.46 1.91
N ALA A 837 -62.78 -33.27 1.49
CA ALA A 837 -62.03 -34.00 0.48
C ALA A 837 -62.33 -33.56 -0.99
N VAL A 838 -61.22 -33.43 -1.72
CA VAL A 838 -61.03 -33.59 -3.18
C VAL A 838 -61.01 -32.34 -4.07
N SER A 839 -59.95 -32.36 -4.88
CA SER A 839 -59.41 -31.53 -5.96
C SER A 839 -60.27 -31.37 -7.22
N HIS A 840 -60.09 -30.24 -7.92
CA HIS A 840 -59.59 -30.14 -9.31
C HIS A 840 -59.55 -28.64 -9.73
N HIS A 841 -58.39 -28.09 -10.11
CA HIS A 841 -58.01 -27.74 -11.49
C HIS A 841 -59.14 -27.11 -12.35
N SER A 842 -59.06 -25.80 -12.64
CA SER A 842 -58.63 -25.27 -13.95
C SER A 842 -58.86 -23.75 -14.06
N ARG A 843 -57.94 -23.13 -14.79
CA ARG A 843 -57.87 -21.72 -15.22
C ARG A 843 -59.16 -21.16 -15.84
N GLN A 844 -59.46 -19.90 -15.54
CA GLN A 844 -59.35 -18.80 -16.51
C GLN A 844 -58.99 -17.51 -15.78
#